data_AF-A0A1Q7KCG0-F1
#
_entry.id   AF-A0A1Q7KCG0-F1
#
_cell.length_a   1.000
_cell.length_b   1.000
_cell.length_c   1.000
_cell.angle_alpha   90.00
_cell.angle_beta   90.00
_cell.angle_gamma   90.00
#
_symmetry.space_group_name_H-M   'P 1'
#
loop_
_entity.id
_entity.type
_entity.pdbx_description
1 polymer ?
#
loop_
_entity_poly.entity_id
_entity_poly.type
_entity_poly.pdbx_seq_one_letter_code
_entity_poly.pdbx_strand_id
1 'polypeptide(L)'
;MTLAAIIGILVVGWAVFTFNRLIRLRQLGDNAWSDIDVQLKRRHDLIPNVVAVVQGHAGYERGTLEALVAARGRAMQATGAGPATRAREEDPLAGALRRVVAVAEAYPELKAAASFAALQTTLTDVEDHLQNARRYYNAVVRDFNTAIAQFPAGIIAAMMRLRPREFFGLADPAERAVPTVPLALLLIACGVASLGAQRSYSIERFDARIRVNQDASIDVTESITARFVGSWNGLYRTIPVKYRTPQGLNWTLGVSLQSAQDDAGRNLRTKTNRQGAYLKYKVWIPGAANADRTLVLRYHATNGLRFFDEHDELYWNVTGDEWEVPIRAATAEIELPPGAAGVRAIAFNGVYGSTARDAAVTIDGNSVRIVMPHPLEYHEGLTAVVGWNKGVVTPPGLLVRTLGTMRSNWPLLIPLPVLLFAFARWRRSGVDPRQRPITVQYDPPHGMTPAEAGTLIDESAAMRDITATLVDLAVRGYLRIEEQQNPKLFGLFGGGTTYLLHRLKTSDGLAPHEVVVFNGIFMEHGDHVSLDELKDDFYTKLDHVRDAIFDQLTGKGFFRNRPDKVKLRWMGGAYVFGILIGVGGSFLAKAFLLTPLPFVIAAVITFIIIALFAQIMPARTETGTRALENVLGFEEFLRRVEGDTLKRVIIGHPELFDKYLPYAMAFGVEKQFARAFEGIYTQPPQWYVGPSVMNFNVSHFSTSMTNLSTVAATTMASSPRSSGGSGFGGGGSSGGGGGGGGGGAF
;
A
#
# COMPACT_ATOMS: atom_id res chain seq x y z
N MET A 1 18.16 -9.88 18.12
CA MET A 1 16.94 -10.16 17.32
C MET A 1 16.44 -11.52 17.73
N THR A 2 15.24 -11.63 18.27
CA THR A 2 14.70 -12.93 18.73
C THR A 2 14.34 -13.80 17.53
N LEU A 3 14.53 -15.11 17.64
CA LEU A 3 14.24 -16.09 16.59
C LEU A 3 12.84 -15.90 15.96
N ALA A 4 11.85 -15.51 16.76
CA ALA A 4 10.49 -15.23 16.32
C ALA A 4 10.36 -14.01 15.38
N ALA A 5 11.17 -12.96 15.56
CA ALA A 5 11.18 -11.79 14.68
C ALA A 5 11.84 -12.12 13.33
N ILE A 6 12.89 -12.95 13.34
CA ILE A 6 13.53 -13.46 12.12
C ILE A 6 12.54 -14.34 11.35
N ILE A 7 11.85 -15.27 12.03
CA ILE A 7 10.82 -16.12 11.43
C ILE A 7 9.68 -15.27 10.86
N GLY A 8 9.22 -14.22 11.55
CA GLY A 8 8.17 -13.33 11.06
C GLY A 8 8.56 -12.59 9.77
N ILE A 9 9.77 -12.03 9.72
CA ILE A 9 10.30 -11.37 8.52
C ILE A 9 10.44 -12.35 7.36
N LEU A 10 10.92 -13.57 7.63
CA LEU A 10 11.04 -14.62 6.62
C LEU A 10 9.67 -15.04 6.06
N VAL A 11 8.64 -15.15 6.90
CA VAL A 11 7.28 -15.50 6.46
C VAL A 11 6.65 -14.41 5.60
N VAL A 12 6.82 -13.14 5.96
CA VAL A 12 6.30 -12.01 5.16
C VAL A 12 7.07 -11.86 3.85
N GLY A 13 8.39 -11.95 3.88
CA GLY A 13 9.23 -11.93 2.68
C GLY A 13 8.87 -13.08 1.73
N TRP A 14 8.65 -14.28 2.26
CA TRP A 14 8.18 -15.43 1.50
C TRP A 14 6.80 -15.22 0.86
N ALA A 15 5.84 -14.63 1.57
CA ALA A 15 4.51 -14.37 1.06
C ALA A 15 4.52 -13.36 -0.10
N VAL A 16 5.28 -12.26 0.03
CA VAL A 16 5.45 -11.25 -1.03
C VAL A 16 6.15 -11.85 -2.26
N PHE A 17 7.22 -12.62 -2.04
CA PHE A 17 7.93 -13.31 -3.12
C PHE A 17 7.01 -14.27 -3.89
N THR A 18 6.21 -15.06 -3.18
CA THR A 18 5.29 -16.04 -3.77
C THR A 18 4.17 -15.36 -4.56
N PHE A 19 3.61 -14.27 -4.02
CA PHE A 19 2.60 -13.46 -4.70
C PHE A 19 3.10 -12.91 -6.04
N ASN A 20 4.29 -12.31 -6.03
CA ASN A 20 4.91 -11.77 -7.24
C ASN A 20 5.24 -12.87 -8.27
N ARG A 21 5.72 -14.03 -7.80
CA ARG A 21 5.99 -15.20 -8.66
C ARG A 21 4.73 -15.70 -9.37
N LEU A 22 3.61 -15.83 -8.65
CA LEU A 22 2.34 -16.29 -9.22
C LEU A 22 1.77 -15.31 -10.25
N ILE A 23 1.87 -14.00 -10.01
CA ILE A 23 1.47 -12.97 -10.98
C ILE A 23 2.34 -13.04 -12.23
N ARG A 24 3.66 -13.17 -12.07
CA ARG A 24 4.59 -13.30 -13.19
C ARG A 24 4.25 -14.51 -14.08
N LEU A 25 4.02 -15.68 -13.48
CA LEU A 25 3.64 -16.89 -14.22
C LEU A 25 2.31 -16.73 -14.97
N ARG A 26 1.33 -16.03 -14.36
CA ARG A 26 0.06 -15.70 -15.01
C ARG A 26 0.28 -14.83 -16.26
N GLN A 27 1.04 -13.75 -16.14
CA GLN A 27 1.34 -12.85 -17.26
C GLN A 27 2.15 -13.57 -18.36
N LEU A 28 3.14 -14.39 -17.99
CA LEU A 28 3.89 -15.19 -18.96
C LEU A 28 3.00 -16.14 -19.76
N GLY A 29 2.01 -16.75 -19.11
CA GLY A 29 1.06 -17.62 -19.81
C GLY A 29 0.14 -16.84 -20.77
N ASP A 30 -0.23 -15.61 -20.43
CA ASP A 30 -1.03 -14.74 -21.32
C ASP A 30 -0.22 -14.31 -22.56
N ASN A 31 1.05 -13.96 -22.35
CA ASN A 31 1.96 -13.59 -23.44
C ASN A 31 2.24 -14.78 -24.36
N ALA A 32 2.56 -15.95 -23.79
CA ALA A 32 2.82 -17.17 -24.56
C ALA A 32 1.59 -17.62 -25.37
N TRP A 33 0.38 -17.38 -24.86
CA TRP A 33 -0.86 -17.63 -25.60
C TRP A 33 -1.00 -16.68 -26.80
N SER A 34 -0.71 -15.39 -26.60
CA SER A 34 -0.73 -14.40 -27.67
C SER A 34 0.25 -14.76 -28.80
N ASP A 35 1.43 -15.29 -28.47
CA ASP A 35 2.41 -15.72 -29.48
C ASP A 35 1.87 -16.86 -30.35
N ILE A 36 1.18 -17.85 -29.76
CA ILE A 36 0.52 -18.93 -30.50
C ILE A 36 -0.54 -18.35 -31.45
N ASP A 37 -1.40 -17.45 -30.98
CA ASP A 37 -2.48 -16.89 -31.79
C ASP A 37 -1.95 -16.08 -32.99
N VAL A 38 -0.84 -15.36 -32.82
CA VAL A 38 -0.15 -14.66 -33.93
C VAL A 38 0.35 -15.65 -34.98
N GLN A 39 0.97 -16.77 -34.57
CA GLN A 39 1.48 -17.76 -35.54
C GLN A 39 0.34 -18.52 -36.24
N LEU A 40 -0.74 -18.85 -35.52
CA LEU A 40 -1.93 -19.46 -36.11
C LEU A 40 -2.55 -18.54 -37.17
N LYS A 41 -2.66 -17.24 -36.87
CA LYS A 41 -3.14 -16.25 -37.82
C LYS A 41 -2.26 -16.18 -39.07
N ARG A 42 -0.93 -16.11 -38.90
CA ARG A 42 0.03 -16.14 -40.02
C ARG A 42 -0.16 -17.39 -40.89
N ARG A 43 -0.34 -18.56 -40.27
CA ARG A 43 -0.63 -19.80 -41.00
C ARG A 43 -1.93 -19.70 -41.81
N HIS A 44 -2.98 -19.16 -41.22
CA HIS A 44 -4.27 -18.98 -41.90
C HIS A 44 -4.17 -18.01 -43.08
N ASP A 45 -3.36 -16.98 -42.96
CA ASP A 45 -3.15 -15.95 -44.00
C ASP A 45 -2.33 -16.48 -45.19
N LEU A 46 -1.51 -17.52 -44.99
CA LEU A 46 -0.72 -18.15 -46.05
C LEU A 46 -1.54 -19.12 -46.93
N ILE A 47 -2.64 -19.68 -46.42
CA ILE A 47 -3.41 -20.73 -47.12
C ILE A 47 -3.96 -20.28 -48.49
N PRO A 48 -4.54 -19.07 -48.66
CA PRO A 48 -4.98 -18.62 -49.97
C PRO A 48 -3.85 -18.60 -51.01
N ASN A 49 -2.64 -18.21 -50.61
CA ASN A 49 -1.47 -18.19 -51.49
C ASN A 49 -1.03 -19.62 -51.87
N VAL A 50 -1.07 -20.55 -50.91
CA VAL A 50 -0.79 -21.98 -51.16
C VAL A 50 -1.79 -22.56 -52.16
N VAL A 51 -3.08 -22.27 -51.99
CA VAL A 51 -4.13 -22.73 -52.91
C VAL A 51 -3.91 -22.19 -54.32
N ALA A 52 -3.62 -20.89 -54.44
CA ALA A 52 -3.40 -20.24 -55.73
C ALA A 52 -2.20 -20.84 -56.50
N VAL A 53 -1.08 -21.11 -55.82
CA VAL A 53 0.12 -21.67 -56.45
C VAL A 53 -0.08 -23.13 -56.83
N VAL A 54 -0.67 -23.96 -55.96
CA VAL A 54 -0.92 -25.38 -56.25
C VAL A 54 -1.96 -25.55 -57.37
N GLN A 55 -2.99 -24.72 -57.41
CA GLN A 55 -4.01 -24.75 -58.47
C GLN A 55 -3.43 -24.41 -59.85
N GLY A 56 -2.37 -23.59 -59.92
CA GLY A 56 -1.69 -23.22 -61.17
C GLY A 56 -0.88 -24.35 -61.81
N HIS A 57 -0.45 -25.35 -61.03
CA HIS A 57 0.43 -26.43 -61.52
C HIS A 57 -0.16 -27.84 -61.32
N ALA A 58 -1.10 -28.04 -60.40
CA ALA A 58 -1.69 -29.33 -60.03
C ALA A 58 -3.23 -29.26 -59.98
N GLY A 59 -3.85 -28.76 -61.06
CA GLY A 59 -5.29 -28.50 -61.13
C GLY A 59 -6.23 -29.72 -60.96
N TYR A 60 -5.70 -30.94 -61.01
CA TYR A 60 -6.44 -32.19 -60.79
C TYR A 60 -6.63 -32.54 -59.29
N GLU A 61 -5.93 -31.85 -58.37
CA GLU A 61 -5.96 -32.08 -56.91
C GLU A 61 -7.05 -31.27 -56.18
N ARG A 62 -8.22 -31.12 -56.81
CA ARG A 62 -9.32 -30.29 -56.28
C ARG A 62 -9.79 -30.74 -54.90
N GLY A 63 -9.91 -32.06 -54.67
CA GLY A 63 -10.33 -32.60 -53.37
C GLY A 63 -9.35 -32.28 -52.24
N THR A 64 -8.05 -32.23 -52.52
CA THR A 64 -7.01 -31.89 -51.54
C THR A 64 -7.07 -30.40 -51.17
N LEU A 65 -7.31 -29.52 -52.15
CA LEU A 65 -7.45 -28.07 -51.93
C LEU A 65 -8.77 -27.72 -51.23
N GLU A 66 -9.87 -28.36 -51.57
CA GLU A 66 -11.17 -28.20 -50.89
C GLU A 66 -11.08 -28.60 -49.41
N ALA A 67 -10.42 -29.73 -49.11
CA ALA A 67 -10.16 -30.16 -47.74
C ALA A 67 -9.32 -29.14 -46.94
N LEU A 68 -8.34 -28.49 -47.59
CA LEU A 68 -7.52 -27.45 -46.96
C LEU A 68 -8.34 -26.19 -46.64
N VAL A 69 -9.16 -25.72 -47.59
CA VAL A 69 -10.03 -24.54 -47.41
C VAL A 69 -11.09 -24.81 -46.34
N ALA A 70 -11.70 -25.99 -46.32
CA ALA A 70 -12.66 -26.39 -45.30
C ALA A 70 -12.02 -26.49 -43.90
N ALA A 71 -10.79 -27.01 -43.80
CA ALA A 71 -10.05 -27.06 -42.55
C ALA A 71 -9.68 -25.66 -42.04
N ARG A 72 -9.27 -24.75 -42.94
CA ARG A 72 -9.06 -23.33 -42.62
C ARG A 72 -10.32 -22.67 -42.06
N GLY A 73 -11.46 -22.90 -42.70
CA GLY A 73 -12.74 -22.33 -42.26
C GLY A 73 -13.10 -22.73 -40.83
N ARG A 74 -12.93 -24.02 -40.48
CA ARG A 74 -13.13 -24.52 -39.12
C ARG A 74 -12.15 -23.91 -38.11
N ALA A 75 -10.86 -23.86 -38.46
CA ALA A 75 -9.84 -23.25 -37.62
C ALA A 75 -10.12 -21.75 -37.35
N MET A 76 -10.55 -21.00 -38.37
CA MET A 76 -10.91 -19.59 -38.24
C MET A 76 -12.16 -19.36 -37.39
N GLN A 77 -13.16 -20.25 -37.46
CA GLN A 77 -14.36 -20.17 -36.61
C GLN A 77 -14.04 -20.38 -35.13
N ALA A 78 -12.97 -21.11 -34.81
CA ALA A 78 -12.51 -21.32 -33.44
C ALA A 78 -11.72 -20.13 -32.86
N THR A 79 -11.67 -18.98 -33.55
CA THR A 79 -10.94 -17.78 -33.09
C THR A 79 -11.64 -17.17 -31.88
N GLY A 80 -10.90 -17.05 -30.77
CA GLY A 80 -11.44 -16.63 -29.48
C GLY A 80 -11.95 -17.77 -28.59
N ALA A 81 -11.92 -19.02 -29.07
CA ALA A 81 -12.19 -20.19 -28.22
C ALA A 81 -11.00 -20.50 -27.29
N GLY A 82 -11.26 -21.25 -26.22
CA GLY A 82 -10.22 -21.66 -25.26
C GLY A 82 -9.11 -22.53 -25.90
N PRO A 83 -7.92 -22.60 -25.29
CA PRO A 83 -6.75 -23.30 -25.85
C PRO A 83 -7.00 -24.75 -26.27
N ALA A 84 -7.78 -25.51 -25.48
CA ALA A 84 -8.09 -26.89 -25.80
C ALA A 84 -8.96 -27.03 -27.06
N THR A 85 -9.97 -26.17 -27.20
CA THR A 85 -10.87 -26.15 -28.37
C THR A 85 -10.12 -25.65 -29.60
N ARG A 86 -9.32 -24.58 -29.46
CA ARG A 86 -8.48 -24.03 -30.52
C ARG A 86 -7.56 -25.11 -31.11
N ALA A 87 -6.90 -25.90 -30.28
CA ALA A 87 -6.01 -26.97 -30.75
C ALA A 87 -6.75 -28.03 -31.59
N ARG A 88 -7.93 -28.48 -31.15
CA ARG A 88 -8.71 -29.51 -31.85
C ARG A 88 -9.12 -29.11 -33.26
N GLU A 89 -9.46 -27.84 -33.46
CA GLU A 89 -9.87 -27.32 -34.77
C GLU A 89 -8.68 -26.97 -35.68
N GLU A 90 -7.48 -26.79 -35.11
CA GLU A 90 -6.24 -26.51 -35.85
C GLU A 90 -5.51 -27.77 -36.33
N ASP A 91 -5.72 -28.92 -35.67
CA ASP A 91 -5.09 -30.21 -36.04
C ASP A 91 -5.48 -30.71 -37.46
N PRO A 92 -6.75 -30.65 -37.90
CA PRO A 92 -7.14 -31.01 -39.26
C PRO A 92 -6.46 -30.14 -40.33
N LEU A 93 -6.23 -28.86 -40.01
CA LEU A 93 -5.57 -27.92 -40.91
C LEU A 93 -4.08 -28.27 -41.09
N ALA A 94 -3.37 -28.56 -40.00
CA ALA A 94 -1.99 -29.04 -40.05
C ALA A 94 -1.86 -30.36 -40.83
N GLY A 95 -2.86 -31.24 -40.73
CA GLY A 95 -2.94 -32.47 -41.53
C GLY A 95 -3.16 -32.19 -43.02
N ALA A 96 -4.02 -31.23 -43.36
CA ALA A 96 -4.28 -30.85 -44.75
C ALA A 96 -3.06 -30.18 -45.42
N LEU A 97 -2.34 -29.32 -44.71
CA LEU A 97 -1.10 -28.70 -45.20
C LEU A 97 -0.02 -29.74 -45.52
N ARG A 98 0.18 -30.73 -44.64
CA ARG A 98 1.13 -31.83 -44.89
C ARG A 98 0.77 -32.65 -46.14
N ARG A 99 -0.52 -32.89 -46.39
CA ARG A 99 -0.98 -33.55 -47.62
C ARG A 99 -0.68 -32.70 -48.86
N VAL A 100 -0.89 -31.39 -48.81
CA VAL A 100 -0.57 -30.48 -49.91
C VAL A 100 0.93 -30.43 -50.22
N VAL A 101 1.79 -30.45 -49.20
CA VAL A 101 3.24 -30.55 -49.41
C VAL A 101 3.61 -31.91 -50.02
N ALA A 102 2.96 -33.00 -49.61
CA ALA A 102 3.17 -34.32 -50.20
C ALA A 102 2.71 -34.42 -51.67
N VAL A 103 1.68 -33.67 -52.07
CA VAL A 103 1.27 -33.55 -53.47
C VAL A 103 2.42 -33.00 -54.32
N ALA A 104 3.22 -32.06 -53.83
CA ALA A 104 4.34 -31.52 -54.58
C ALA A 104 5.43 -32.55 -54.93
N GLU A 105 5.52 -33.66 -54.21
CA GLU A 105 6.42 -34.77 -54.58
C GLU A 105 5.95 -35.53 -55.83
N ALA A 106 4.65 -35.53 -56.13
CA ALA A 106 4.08 -36.16 -57.31
C ALA A 106 4.10 -35.26 -58.56
N TYR A 107 4.36 -33.96 -58.41
CA TYR A 107 4.36 -32.96 -59.50
C TYR A 107 5.70 -32.19 -59.56
N PRO A 108 6.70 -32.67 -60.33
CA PRO A 108 8.04 -32.06 -60.39
C PRO A 108 8.06 -30.59 -60.81
N GLU A 109 7.14 -30.17 -61.68
CA GLU A 109 7.03 -28.76 -62.12
C GLU A 109 6.59 -27.82 -60.99
N LEU A 110 5.68 -28.27 -60.11
CA LEU A 110 5.26 -27.53 -58.93
C LEU A 110 6.42 -27.42 -57.92
N LYS A 111 7.18 -28.51 -57.74
CA LYS A 111 8.35 -28.55 -56.85
C LYS A 111 9.48 -27.62 -57.32
N ALA A 112 9.64 -27.45 -58.63
CA ALA A 112 10.64 -26.57 -59.23
C ALA A 112 10.21 -25.08 -59.26
N ALA A 113 8.94 -24.76 -59.00
CA ALA A 113 8.45 -23.39 -59.02
C ALA A 113 9.00 -22.58 -57.83
N ALA A 114 9.68 -21.47 -58.12
CA ALA A 114 10.28 -20.60 -57.09
C ALA A 114 9.24 -20.06 -56.09
N SER A 115 8.01 -19.80 -56.53
CA SER A 115 6.89 -19.35 -55.69
C SER A 115 6.44 -20.42 -54.69
N PHE A 116 6.41 -21.69 -55.11
CA PHE A 116 6.06 -22.81 -54.25
C PHE A 116 7.18 -23.11 -53.24
N ALA A 117 8.44 -23.10 -53.69
CA ALA A 117 9.60 -23.26 -52.81
C ALA A 117 9.64 -22.20 -51.70
N ALA A 118 9.40 -20.92 -52.04
CA ALA A 118 9.34 -19.83 -51.06
C ALA A 118 8.18 -19.97 -50.05
N LEU A 119 7.00 -20.43 -50.51
CA LEU A 119 5.87 -20.73 -49.64
C LEU A 119 6.15 -21.93 -48.73
N GLN A 120 6.81 -22.96 -49.24
CA GLN A 120 7.19 -24.13 -48.45
C GLN A 120 8.15 -23.75 -47.33
N THR A 121 9.16 -22.91 -47.60
CA THR A 121 10.04 -22.36 -46.57
C THR A 121 9.27 -21.55 -45.54
N THR A 122 8.41 -20.63 -45.97
CA THR A 122 7.61 -19.79 -45.06
C THR A 122 6.65 -20.61 -44.20
N LEU A 123 6.01 -21.64 -44.76
CA LEU A 123 5.14 -22.55 -44.02
C LEU A 123 5.93 -23.37 -42.99
N THR A 124 7.12 -23.82 -43.37
CA THR A 124 8.02 -24.57 -42.47
C THR A 124 8.43 -23.68 -41.29
N ASP A 125 8.84 -22.44 -41.56
CA ASP A 125 9.19 -21.47 -40.51
C ASP A 125 8.02 -21.19 -39.56
N VAL A 126 6.81 -20.99 -40.10
CA VAL A 126 5.60 -20.77 -39.29
C VAL A 126 5.26 -22.00 -38.45
N GLU A 127 5.39 -23.20 -38.99
CA GLU A 127 5.16 -24.44 -38.24
C GLU A 127 6.23 -24.65 -37.15
N ASP A 128 7.51 -24.39 -37.43
CA ASP A 128 8.59 -24.48 -36.44
C ASP A 128 8.40 -23.47 -35.30
N HIS A 129 8.05 -22.23 -35.63
CA HIS A 129 7.70 -21.21 -34.64
C HIS A 129 6.46 -21.60 -33.83
N LEU A 130 5.45 -22.19 -34.47
CA LEU A 130 4.23 -22.65 -33.79
C LEU A 130 4.52 -23.83 -32.85
N GLN A 131 5.37 -24.79 -33.23
CA GLN A 131 5.79 -25.88 -32.35
C GLN A 131 6.61 -25.37 -31.16
N ASN A 132 7.48 -24.37 -31.38
CA ASN A 132 8.23 -23.72 -30.31
C ASN A 132 7.33 -22.96 -29.34
N ALA A 133 6.41 -22.14 -29.87
CA ALA A 133 5.43 -21.40 -29.08
C ALA A 133 4.53 -22.34 -28.26
N ARG A 134 4.11 -23.46 -28.86
CA ARG A 134 3.34 -24.52 -28.17
C ARG A 134 4.11 -25.14 -27.01
N ARG A 135 5.37 -25.55 -27.22
CA ARG A 135 6.22 -26.11 -26.16
C ARG A 135 6.42 -25.11 -25.01
N TYR A 136 6.67 -23.85 -25.34
CA TYR A 136 6.85 -22.79 -24.37
C TYR A 136 5.57 -22.51 -23.55
N TYR A 137 4.43 -22.34 -24.22
CA TYR A 137 3.13 -22.15 -23.56
C TYR A 137 2.80 -23.31 -22.61
N ASN A 138 2.93 -24.56 -23.08
CA ASN A 138 2.64 -25.72 -22.25
C ASN A 138 3.60 -25.83 -21.05
N ALA A 139 4.88 -25.48 -21.20
CA ALA A 139 5.81 -25.41 -20.07
C ALA A 139 5.37 -24.37 -19.02
N VAL A 140 4.98 -23.17 -19.46
CA VAL A 140 4.50 -22.11 -18.56
C VAL A 140 3.19 -22.50 -17.86
N VAL A 141 2.25 -23.12 -18.58
CA VAL A 141 0.99 -23.62 -18.00
C VAL A 141 1.24 -24.73 -16.98
N ARG A 142 2.16 -25.65 -17.26
CA ARG A 142 2.56 -26.69 -16.30
C ARG A 142 3.14 -26.06 -15.03
N ASP A 143 4.08 -25.14 -15.19
CA ASP A 143 4.76 -24.49 -14.06
C ASP A 143 3.78 -23.65 -13.23
N PHE A 144 2.83 -22.98 -13.88
CA PHE A 144 1.73 -22.25 -13.23
C PHE A 144 0.80 -23.19 -12.47
N ASN A 145 0.28 -24.24 -13.13
CA ASN A 145 -0.62 -25.22 -12.52
C ASN A 145 0.04 -25.97 -11.35
N THR A 146 1.34 -26.25 -11.46
CA THR A 146 2.14 -26.86 -10.38
C THR A 146 2.30 -25.88 -9.23
N ALA A 147 2.62 -24.61 -9.49
CA ALA A 147 2.81 -23.60 -8.46
C ALA A 147 1.54 -23.31 -7.64
N ILE A 148 0.36 -23.33 -8.28
CA ILE A 148 -0.91 -23.14 -7.55
C ILE A 148 -1.35 -24.39 -6.76
N ALA A 149 -0.84 -25.57 -7.11
CA ALA A 149 -1.13 -26.83 -6.42
C ALA A 149 -0.14 -27.14 -5.27
N GLN A 150 1.04 -26.52 -5.24
CA GLN A 150 2.07 -26.77 -4.24
C GLN A 150 1.88 -25.97 -2.95
N PHE A 151 2.01 -26.62 -1.79
CA PHE A 151 2.11 -25.93 -0.51
C PHE A 151 3.52 -25.31 -0.33
N PRO A 152 3.65 -24.06 0.14
CA PRO A 152 2.59 -23.21 0.70
C PRO A 152 1.98 -22.19 -0.30
N ALA A 153 2.43 -22.19 -1.56
CA ALA A 153 1.96 -21.27 -2.60
C ALA A 153 0.45 -21.40 -2.91
N GLY A 154 -0.12 -22.60 -2.78
CA GLY A 154 -1.54 -22.87 -2.96
C GLY A 154 -2.46 -22.09 -2.01
N ILE A 155 -1.98 -21.69 -0.83
CA ILE A 155 -2.75 -20.84 0.11
C ILE A 155 -2.97 -19.45 -0.51
N ILE A 156 -1.89 -18.84 -1.03
CA ILE A 156 -1.94 -17.53 -1.69
C ILE A 156 -2.77 -17.63 -2.97
N ALA A 157 -2.60 -18.71 -3.74
CA ALA A 157 -3.36 -18.95 -4.97
C ALA A 157 -4.88 -19.06 -4.71
N ALA A 158 -5.28 -19.76 -3.63
CA ALA A 158 -6.68 -19.87 -3.21
C ALA A 158 -7.26 -18.51 -2.78
N MET A 159 -6.49 -17.71 -2.02
CA MET A 159 -6.89 -16.34 -1.65
C MET A 159 -7.07 -15.44 -2.88
N MET A 160 -6.23 -15.62 -3.90
CA MET A 160 -6.30 -14.88 -5.17
C MET A 160 -7.34 -15.44 -6.16
N ARG A 161 -8.04 -16.54 -5.81
CA ARG A 161 -9.00 -17.24 -6.68
C ARG A 161 -8.42 -17.65 -8.04
N LEU A 162 -7.13 -18.00 -8.09
CA LEU A 162 -6.48 -18.46 -9.31
C LEU A 162 -6.97 -19.87 -9.67
N ARG A 163 -7.33 -20.08 -10.94
CA ARG A 163 -7.77 -21.39 -11.46
C ARG A 163 -6.69 -21.99 -12.36
N PRO A 164 -6.61 -23.34 -12.45
CA PRO A 164 -5.74 -24.01 -13.41
C PRO A 164 -6.03 -23.59 -14.85
N ARG A 165 -4.98 -23.52 -15.68
CA ARG A 165 -5.08 -23.21 -17.12
C ARG A 165 -5.03 -24.47 -17.98
N GLU A 166 -5.66 -24.39 -19.14
CA GLU A 166 -5.71 -25.46 -20.13
C GLU A 166 -4.45 -25.48 -21.01
N PHE A 167 -3.98 -26.68 -21.36
CA PHE A 167 -2.87 -26.90 -22.29
C PHE A 167 -3.31 -26.80 -23.75
N PHE A 168 -2.38 -26.48 -24.65
CA PHE A 168 -2.61 -26.44 -26.09
C PHE A 168 -2.11 -27.74 -26.76
N GLY A 169 -3.05 -28.52 -27.32
CA GLY A 169 -2.80 -29.69 -28.17
C GLY A 169 -2.41 -31.01 -27.48
N LEU A 170 -2.40 -31.09 -26.15
CA LEU A 170 -2.10 -32.35 -25.44
C LEU A 170 -3.38 -33.17 -25.28
N ALA A 171 -3.55 -34.23 -26.09
CA ALA A 171 -4.67 -35.15 -26.03
C ALA A 171 -4.48 -36.28 -25.00
N ASP A 172 -3.25 -36.50 -24.52
CA ASP A 172 -2.93 -37.62 -23.62
C ASP A 172 -3.32 -37.32 -22.17
N PRO A 173 -4.19 -38.13 -21.52
CA PRO A 173 -4.56 -37.95 -20.12
C PRO A 173 -3.38 -38.10 -19.14
N ALA A 174 -2.33 -38.85 -19.52
CA ALA A 174 -1.21 -39.18 -18.64
C ALA A 174 -0.31 -37.97 -18.30
N GLU A 175 -0.19 -37.00 -19.21
CA GLU A 175 0.61 -35.79 -19.00
C GLU A 175 -0.16 -34.64 -18.33
N ARG A 176 -1.50 -34.77 -18.17
CA ARG A 176 -2.36 -33.78 -17.50
C ARG A 176 -2.33 -33.89 -15.97
N ALA A 177 -1.81 -34.99 -15.42
CA ALA A 177 -1.80 -35.22 -13.99
C ALA A 177 -0.69 -34.41 -13.30
N VAL A 178 -1.06 -33.26 -12.73
CA VAL A 178 -0.26 -32.59 -11.69
C VAL A 178 -0.22 -33.54 -10.48
N PRO A 179 0.94 -33.80 -9.86
CA PRO A 179 1.01 -34.68 -8.68
C PRO A 179 0.17 -34.09 -7.55
N THR A 180 -0.96 -34.72 -7.26
CA THR A 180 -1.78 -34.45 -6.09
C THR A 180 -1.04 -35.00 -4.87
N VAL A 181 -0.63 -34.13 -3.95
CA VAL A 181 -0.19 -34.55 -2.60
C VAL A 181 -1.44 -34.88 -1.79
N PRO A 182 -1.70 -36.15 -1.42
CA PRO A 182 -2.87 -36.49 -0.65
C PRO A 182 -2.63 -36.09 0.82
N LEU A 183 -3.33 -35.06 1.29
CA LEU A 183 -3.53 -34.82 2.70
C LEU A 183 -4.62 -35.77 3.21
N ALA A 184 -4.31 -37.06 3.27
CA ALA A 184 -5.20 -38.08 3.82
C ALA A 184 -4.38 -39.11 4.59
N LEU A 185 -4.01 -38.75 5.82
CA LEU A 185 -3.52 -39.72 6.79
C LEU A 185 -3.81 -39.22 8.20
N LEU A 186 -5.10 -39.19 8.56
CA LEU A 186 -5.54 -39.36 9.95
C LEU A 186 -7.05 -39.64 10.04
N LEU A 187 -7.52 -40.74 9.47
CA LEU A 187 -8.89 -41.23 9.70
C LEU A 187 -8.97 -42.76 9.61
N ILE A 188 -8.10 -43.48 10.33
CA ILE A 188 -8.33 -44.88 10.69
C ILE A 188 -7.86 -45.09 12.13
N ALA A 189 -8.69 -44.65 13.07
CA ALA A 189 -8.67 -45.10 14.47
C ALA A 189 -9.95 -44.61 15.20
N CYS A 190 -11.14 -45.00 14.71
CA CYS A 190 -12.30 -45.08 15.60
C CYS A 190 -12.53 -46.56 15.90
N GLY A 191 -11.82 -47.01 16.94
CA GLY A 191 -12.19 -48.20 17.66
C GLY A 191 -13.61 -48.06 18.21
N VAL A 192 -14.26 -49.21 18.31
CA VAL A 192 -15.55 -49.47 18.93
C VAL A 192 -15.70 -48.64 20.22
N ALA A 193 -16.50 -47.57 20.15
CA ALA A 193 -16.92 -46.84 21.34
C ALA A 193 -18.23 -47.44 21.82
N SER A 194 -18.15 -47.93 23.06
CA SER A 194 -19.21 -48.38 23.94
C SER A 194 -20.57 -47.68 23.74
N LEU A 195 -21.64 -48.50 23.75
CA LEU A 195 -22.99 -48.10 24.14
C LEU A 195 -22.98 -47.64 25.61
N GLY A 196 -22.43 -46.47 25.88
CA GLY A 196 -22.66 -45.73 27.11
C GLY A 196 -23.90 -44.86 26.92
N ALA A 197 -24.84 -44.89 27.87
CA ALA A 197 -26.09 -44.13 27.83
C ALA A 197 -25.85 -42.69 27.33
N GLN A 198 -26.34 -42.39 26.13
CA GLN A 198 -26.13 -41.09 25.48
C GLN A 198 -26.94 -40.03 26.22
N ARG A 199 -26.26 -39.27 27.09
CA ARG A 199 -26.85 -38.07 27.72
C ARG A 199 -27.01 -36.99 26.65
N SER A 200 -28.18 -36.37 26.58
CA SER A 200 -28.51 -35.27 25.65
C SER A 200 -29.29 -34.19 26.39
N TYR A 201 -29.39 -33.00 25.81
CA TYR A 201 -30.25 -31.95 26.32
C TYR A 201 -30.79 -31.10 25.15
N SER A 202 -31.91 -30.43 25.36
CA SER A 202 -32.53 -29.50 24.40
C SER A 202 -33.06 -28.27 25.13
N ILE A 203 -33.12 -27.12 24.44
CA ILE A 203 -33.78 -25.94 24.98
C ILE A 203 -35.22 -25.96 24.51
N GLU A 204 -36.14 -26.29 25.42
CA GLU A 204 -37.57 -26.35 25.12
C GLU A 204 -38.15 -24.94 24.99
N ARG A 205 -37.64 -23.99 25.77
CA ARG A 205 -38.13 -22.61 25.76
C ARG A 205 -37.04 -21.61 26.15
N PHE A 206 -36.95 -20.53 25.39
CA PHE A 206 -36.10 -19.38 25.67
C PHE A 206 -36.95 -18.11 25.63
N ASP A 207 -37.19 -17.48 26.78
CA ASP A 207 -37.87 -16.20 26.86
C ASP A 207 -36.89 -15.13 27.34
N ALA A 208 -36.78 -14.01 26.63
CA ALA A 208 -35.98 -12.87 27.05
C ALA A 208 -36.86 -11.64 27.28
N ARG A 209 -36.73 -11.02 28.44
CA ARG A 209 -37.26 -9.69 28.71
C ARG A 209 -36.12 -8.69 28.79
N ILE A 210 -36.21 -7.63 27.99
CA ILE A 210 -35.18 -6.62 27.83
C ILE A 210 -35.80 -5.27 28.18
N ARG A 211 -35.37 -4.64 29.26
CA ARG A 211 -35.82 -3.31 29.65
C ARG A 211 -34.74 -2.28 29.35
N VAL A 212 -35.08 -1.29 28.53
CA VAL A 212 -34.20 -0.16 28.22
C VAL A 212 -34.42 0.94 29.27
N ASN A 213 -33.34 1.42 29.88
CA ASN A 213 -33.38 2.46 30.90
C ASN A 213 -33.07 3.85 30.32
N GLN A 214 -33.48 4.91 31.02
CA GLN A 214 -33.26 6.31 30.59
C GLN A 214 -31.78 6.73 30.57
N ASP A 215 -30.90 6.03 31.28
CA ASP A 215 -29.46 6.26 31.33
C ASP A 215 -28.67 5.50 30.25
N ALA A 216 -29.36 4.94 29.26
CA ALA A 216 -28.84 4.11 28.18
C ALA A 216 -28.32 2.72 28.58
N SER A 217 -28.56 2.31 29.82
CA SER A 217 -28.35 0.93 30.24
C SER A 217 -29.54 0.05 29.89
N ILE A 218 -29.34 -1.27 29.98
CA ILE A 218 -30.34 -2.27 29.65
C ILE A 218 -30.32 -3.35 30.73
N ASP A 219 -31.48 -3.68 31.29
CA ASP A 219 -31.64 -4.83 32.17
C ASP A 219 -32.25 -5.99 31.39
N VAL A 220 -31.58 -7.15 31.41
CA VAL A 220 -32.00 -8.33 30.66
C VAL A 220 -32.30 -9.46 31.63
N THR A 221 -33.48 -10.06 31.46
CA THR A 221 -33.92 -11.27 32.17
C THR A 221 -34.16 -12.37 31.14
N GLU A 222 -33.39 -13.44 31.20
CA GLU A 222 -33.53 -14.62 30.33
C GLU A 222 -34.08 -15.79 31.14
N SER A 223 -35.16 -16.39 30.68
CA SER A 223 -35.75 -17.62 31.23
C SER A 223 -35.52 -18.76 30.24
N ILE A 224 -34.66 -19.71 30.61
CA ILE A 224 -34.19 -20.80 29.75
C ILE A 224 -34.67 -22.12 30.34
N THR A 225 -35.62 -22.77 29.69
CA THR A 225 -36.11 -24.11 30.07
C THR A 225 -35.37 -25.16 29.26
N ALA A 226 -34.56 -25.96 29.94
CA ALA A 226 -33.80 -27.05 29.32
C ALA A 226 -34.36 -28.40 29.75
N ARG A 227 -34.54 -29.30 28.78
CA ARG A 227 -34.83 -30.71 29.01
C ARG A 227 -33.53 -31.49 29.07
N PHE A 228 -33.29 -32.17 30.18
CA PHE A 228 -32.10 -33.02 30.36
C PHE A 228 -32.45 -34.49 30.20
N VAL A 229 -31.71 -35.20 29.37
CA VAL A 229 -31.73 -36.67 29.25
C VAL A 229 -30.37 -37.21 29.69
N GLY A 230 -30.37 -38.17 30.61
CA GLY A 230 -29.18 -38.56 31.37
C GLY A 230 -28.89 -37.59 32.53
N SER A 231 -27.74 -37.75 33.18
CA SER A 231 -27.34 -36.94 34.35
C SER A 231 -26.43 -35.79 33.96
N TRP A 232 -26.83 -34.56 34.33
CA TRP A 232 -26.11 -33.31 34.10
C TRP A 232 -25.99 -32.51 35.40
N ASN A 233 -25.04 -31.57 35.44
CA ASN A 233 -24.79 -30.69 36.59
C ASN A 233 -25.36 -29.28 36.40
N GLY A 234 -25.63 -28.86 35.16
CA GLY A 234 -26.23 -27.55 34.86
C GLY A 234 -25.92 -27.04 33.46
N LEU A 235 -26.03 -25.71 33.30
CA LEU A 235 -25.91 -25.01 32.01
C LEU A 235 -24.74 -24.01 31.98
N TYR A 236 -24.20 -23.81 30.79
CA TYR A 236 -23.38 -22.67 30.42
C TYR A 236 -24.23 -21.64 29.69
N ARG A 237 -24.05 -20.37 30.02
CA ARG A 237 -24.54 -19.23 29.24
C ARG A 237 -23.35 -18.37 28.81
N THR A 238 -23.19 -18.17 27.51
CA THR A 238 -22.05 -17.45 26.92
C THR A 238 -22.55 -16.18 26.24
N ILE A 239 -22.05 -15.00 26.64
CA ILE A 239 -22.44 -13.71 26.06
C ILE A 239 -21.22 -13.04 25.41
N PRO A 240 -21.25 -12.69 24.11
CA PRO A 240 -20.19 -11.93 23.47
C PRO A 240 -20.17 -10.51 24.03
N VAL A 241 -18.97 -10.04 24.40
CA VAL A 241 -18.75 -8.71 24.99
C VAL A 241 -17.81 -7.84 24.17
N LYS A 242 -17.12 -8.40 23.16
CA LYS A 242 -16.25 -7.65 22.24
C LYS A 242 -16.83 -7.69 20.82
N TYR A 243 -17.04 -6.52 20.25
CA TYR A 243 -17.62 -6.31 18.93
C TYR A 243 -16.74 -5.41 18.07
N ARG A 244 -17.09 -5.32 16.78
CA ARG A 244 -16.46 -4.41 15.83
C ARG A 244 -17.49 -3.41 15.34
N THR A 245 -17.10 -2.14 15.32
CA THR A 245 -17.87 -1.08 14.68
C THR A 245 -17.76 -1.18 13.15
N PRO A 246 -18.69 -0.58 12.38
CA PRO A 246 -18.60 -0.53 10.91
C PRO A 246 -17.28 0.06 10.39
N GLN A 247 -16.68 0.99 11.14
CA GLN A 247 -15.40 1.63 10.83
C GLN A 247 -14.19 0.73 11.16
N GLY A 248 -14.40 -0.47 11.71
CA GLY A 248 -13.34 -1.41 12.06
C GLY A 248 -12.67 -1.18 13.41
N LEU A 249 -13.22 -0.30 14.26
CA LEU A 249 -12.76 -0.10 15.66
C LEU A 249 -13.42 -1.09 16.61
N ASN A 250 -12.76 -1.34 17.74
CA ASN A 250 -13.27 -2.24 18.77
C ASN A 250 -14.35 -1.56 19.61
N TRP A 251 -15.43 -2.29 19.85
CA TRP A 251 -16.54 -1.92 20.73
C TRP A 251 -16.65 -2.95 21.85
N THR A 252 -16.93 -2.53 23.08
CA THR A 252 -17.04 -3.44 24.23
C THR A 252 -18.35 -3.22 24.96
N LEU A 253 -19.15 -4.28 25.02
CA LEU A 253 -20.38 -4.34 25.80
C LEU A 253 -20.01 -4.62 27.27
N GLY A 254 -20.46 -3.76 28.18
CA GLY A 254 -20.34 -4.02 29.61
C GLY A 254 -21.49 -4.92 30.03
N VAL A 255 -21.21 -6.03 30.70
CA VAL A 255 -22.23 -6.97 31.21
C VAL A 255 -21.88 -7.33 32.64
N SER A 256 -22.85 -7.21 33.54
CA SER A 256 -22.71 -7.55 34.96
C SER A 256 -23.88 -8.44 35.40
N LEU A 257 -23.56 -9.61 35.97
CA LEU A 257 -24.57 -10.56 36.43
C LEU A 257 -25.18 -10.04 37.74
N GLN A 258 -26.52 -9.94 37.79
CA GLN A 258 -27.25 -9.55 38.99
C GLN A 258 -27.71 -10.79 39.78
N SER A 259 -28.34 -11.76 39.11
CA SER A 259 -28.82 -12.99 39.76
C SER A 259 -28.93 -14.17 38.79
N ALA A 260 -28.89 -15.39 39.33
CA ALA A 260 -29.26 -16.62 38.63
C ALA A 260 -30.12 -17.48 39.56
N GLN A 261 -31.35 -17.77 39.15
CA GLN A 261 -32.37 -18.45 39.97
C GLN A 261 -33.05 -19.57 39.20
N ASP A 262 -33.73 -20.47 39.90
CA ASP A 262 -34.67 -21.41 39.30
C ASP A 262 -36.09 -20.81 39.16
N ASP A 263 -37.03 -21.59 38.65
CA ASP A 263 -38.46 -21.24 38.52
C ASP A 263 -39.15 -20.96 39.86
N ALA A 264 -38.67 -21.55 40.95
CA ALA A 264 -39.13 -21.30 42.32
C ALA A 264 -38.46 -20.08 42.98
N GLY A 265 -37.58 -19.36 42.27
CA GLY A 265 -36.88 -18.18 42.78
C GLY A 265 -35.69 -18.49 43.70
N ARG A 266 -35.25 -19.73 43.79
CA ARG A 266 -34.08 -20.13 44.61
C ARG A 266 -32.80 -19.79 43.86
N ASN A 267 -31.82 -19.21 44.57
CA ASN A 267 -30.54 -18.84 43.98
C ASN A 267 -29.72 -20.07 43.59
N LEU A 268 -29.20 -20.05 42.36
CA LEU A 268 -28.32 -21.08 41.81
C LEU A 268 -26.86 -20.69 41.98
N ARG A 269 -25.99 -21.68 42.21
CA ARG A 269 -24.55 -21.44 42.23
C ARG A 269 -24.09 -21.04 40.83
N THR A 270 -23.26 -20.00 40.75
CA THR A 270 -22.70 -19.53 39.48
C THR A 270 -21.19 -19.32 39.56
N LYS A 271 -20.51 -19.45 38.41
CA LYS A 271 -19.11 -19.08 38.23
C LYS A 271 -18.99 -18.33 36.92
N THR A 272 -18.53 -17.09 37.01
CA THR A 272 -18.27 -16.24 35.85
C THR A 272 -16.84 -16.46 35.37
N ASN A 273 -16.67 -16.73 34.08
CA ASN A 273 -15.37 -16.83 33.45
C ASN A 273 -15.33 -15.92 32.21
N ARG A 274 -14.24 -15.16 32.04
CA ARG A 274 -14.04 -14.36 30.84
C ARG A 274 -13.10 -15.13 29.91
N GLN A 275 -13.64 -15.64 28.81
CA GLN A 275 -12.89 -16.39 27.81
C GLN A 275 -12.87 -15.58 26.51
N GLY A 276 -11.78 -14.84 26.33
CA GLY A 276 -11.56 -14.05 25.13
C GLY A 276 -12.61 -12.96 24.88
N ALA A 277 -13.38 -13.09 23.80
CA ALA A 277 -14.43 -12.15 23.40
C ALA A 277 -15.75 -12.39 24.15
N TYR A 278 -15.82 -13.45 24.98
CA TYR A 278 -17.04 -13.91 25.61
C TYR A 278 -16.96 -13.87 27.14
N LEU A 279 -18.12 -13.66 27.75
CA LEU A 279 -18.38 -13.82 29.16
C LEU A 279 -19.21 -15.10 29.34
N LYS A 280 -18.66 -16.10 30.02
CA LYS A 280 -19.29 -17.41 30.22
C LYS A 280 -19.72 -17.58 31.67
N TYR A 281 -21.01 -17.72 31.89
CA TYR A 281 -21.60 -18.09 33.16
C TYR A 281 -21.77 -19.60 33.21
N LYS A 282 -21.09 -20.26 34.15
CA LYS A 282 -21.33 -21.65 34.51
C LYS A 282 -22.34 -21.67 35.65
N VAL A 283 -23.52 -22.24 35.41
CA VAL A 283 -24.62 -22.28 36.38
C VAL A 283 -24.92 -23.73 36.74
N TRP A 284 -24.93 -24.05 38.03
CA TRP A 284 -25.26 -25.39 38.51
C TRP A 284 -26.77 -25.48 38.77
N ILE A 285 -27.41 -26.51 38.22
CA ILE A 285 -28.86 -26.72 38.31
C ILE A 285 -29.11 -28.04 39.06
N PRO A 286 -29.60 -27.99 40.32
CA PRO A 286 -29.89 -29.18 41.09
C PRO A 286 -30.94 -30.08 40.42
N GLY A 287 -30.70 -31.40 40.43
CA GLY A 287 -31.64 -32.37 39.88
C GLY A 287 -31.83 -32.28 38.36
N ALA A 288 -30.82 -31.84 37.63
CA ALA A 288 -30.77 -31.84 36.16
C ALA A 288 -30.48 -33.26 35.61
N ALA A 289 -31.33 -34.23 35.95
CA ALA A 289 -31.20 -35.60 35.49
C ALA A 289 -32.57 -36.14 35.06
N ASN A 290 -32.75 -36.43 33.77
CA ASN A 290 -34.04 -36.87 33.20
C ASN A 290 -35.22 -35.95 33.59
N ALA A 291 -35.01 -34.64 33.56
CA ALA A 291 -35.96 -33.65 34.03
C ALA A 291 -35.89 -32.36 33.22
N ASP A 292 -37.01 -31.65 33.17
CA ASP A 292 -37.07 -30.29 32.67
C ASP A 292 -36.74 -29.33 33.83
N ARG A 293 -35.84 -28.38 33.58
CA ARG A 293 -35.43 -27.36 34.57
C ARG A 293 -35.32 -26.00 33.91
N THR A 294 -35.70 -24.98 34.66
CA THR A 294 -35.67 -23.58 34.22
C THR A 294 -34.58 -22.81 34.93
N LEU A 295 -33.83 -22.03 34.17
CA LEU A 295 -32.85 -21.06 34.63
C LEU A 295 -33.37 -19.66 34.33
N VAL A 296 -33.51 -18.83 35.37
CA VAL A 296 -33.80 -17.40 35.26
C VAL A 296 -32.51 -16.61 35.53
N LEU A 297 -31.94 -16.03 34.48
CA LEU A 297 -30.71 -15.25 34.52
C LEU A 297 -31.03 -13.76 34.39
N ARG A 298 -30.57 -12.93 35.35
CA ARG A 298 -30.72 -11.47 35.30
C ARG A 298 -29.36 -10.80 35.24
N TYR A 299 -29.16 -9.93 34.26
CA TYR A 299 -27.92 -9.18 34.12
C TYR A 299 -28.17 -7.77 33.61
N HIS A 300 -27.28 -6.87 33.98
CA HIS A 300 -27.28 -5.48 33.58
C HIS A 300 -26.21 -5.23 32.52
N ALA A 301 -26.59 -4.57 31.43
CA ALA A 301 -25.75 -4.29 30.29
C ALA A 301 -25.63 -2.78 30.01
N THR A 302 -24.41 -2.34 29.71
CA THR A 302 -24.07 -0.96 29.31
C THR A 302 -23.43 -0.98 27.93
N ASN A 303 -23.54 0.10 27.15
CA ASN A 303 -23.08 0.18 25.76
C ASN A 303 -23.81 -0.80 24.81
N GLY A 304 -25.07 -1.14 25.11
CA GLY A 304 -25.92 -1.97 24.24
C GLY A 304 -26.75 -1.15 23.23
N LEU A 305 -26.85 0.17 23.43
CA LEU A 305 -27.59 1.07 22.54
C LEU A 305 -26.69 1.75 21.51
N ARG A 306 -27.25 2.00 20.34
CA ARG A 306 -26.67 2.80 19.26
C ARG A 306 -27.40 4.12 19.17
N PHE A 307 -26.65 5.18 18.90
CA PHE A 307 -27.16 6.54 18.81
C PHE A 307 -26.86 7.06 17.41
N PHE A 308 -27.90 7.29 16.60
CA PHE A 308 -27.80 7.92 15.29
C PHE A 308 -28.15 9.41 15.38
N ASP A 309 -28.21 10.15 14.28
CA ASP A 309 -28.61 11.58 14.36
C ASP A 309 -30.13 11.71 14.58
N GLU A 310 -30.93 10.88 13.89
CA GLU A 310 -32.39 10.98 13.89
C GLU A 310 -33.10 10.07 14.90
N HIS A 311 -32.46 8.98 15.32
CA HIS A 311 -33.07 7.96 16.18
C HIS A 311 -32.05 7.28 17.10
N ASP A 312 -32.55 6.60 18.12
CA ASP A 312 -31.79 5.66 18.94
C ASP A 312 -32.23 4.23 18.60
N GLU A 313 -31.31 3.28 18.70
CA GLU A 313 -31.55 1.90 18.31
C GLU A 313 -30.96 0.93 19.35
N LEU A 314 -31.78 -0.03 19.76
CA LEU A 314 -31.34 -1.27 20.38
C LEU A 314 -31.11 -2.30 19.27
N TYR A 315 -29.86 -2.70 19.08
CA TYR A 315 -29.51 -3.88 18.27
C TYR A 315 -29.04 -4.96 19.23
N TRP A 316 -29.86 -6.00 19.44
CA TRP A 316 -29.62 -7.01 20.46
C TRP A 316 -29.94 -8.41 19.94
N ASN A 317 -28.96 -9.30 19.91
CA ASN A 317 -29.21 -10.72 19.67
C ASN A 317 -29.70 -11.38 20.96
N VAL A 318 -30.92 -11.88 20.90
CA VAL A 318 -31.74 -12.30 22.04
C VAL A 318 -31.29 -13.66 22.55
N THR A 319 -31.27 -14.67 21.68
CA THR A 319 -30.91 -16.03 22.07
C THR A 319 -29.41 -16.30 21.90
N GLY A 320 -28.77 -15.64 20.93
CA GLY A 320 -27.45 -15.98 20.42
C GLY A 320 -27.42 -17.19 19.50
N ASP A 321 -26.29 -17.36 18.82
CA ASP A 321 -26.00 -18.37 17.79
C ASP A 321 -24.93 -19.40 18.22
N GLU A 322 -24.47 -19.36 19.47
CA GLU A 322 -23.48 -20.32 20.01
C GLU A 322 -24.14 -21.54 20.70
N TRP A 323 -25.44 -21.79 20.48
CA TRP A 323 -26.13 -22.94 21.05
C TRP A 323 -25.85 -24.18 20.22
N GLU A 324 -25.28 -25.21 20.85
CA GLU A 324 -24.98 -26.52 20.23
C GLU A 324 -26.21 -27.45 20.21
N VAL A 325 -27.39 -26.93 20.53
CA VAL A 325 -28.67 -27.67 20.58
C VAL A 325 -29.78 -26.78 20.03
N PRO A 326 -30.83 -27.37 19.44
CA PRO A 326 -31.95 -26.59 18.93
C PRO A 326 -32.74 -25.92 20.07
N ILE A 327 -33.32 -24.76 19.76
CA ILE A 327 -34.24 -24.02 20.63
C ILE A 327 -35.65 -24.20 20.07
N ARG A 328 -36.50 -24.96 20.78
CA ARG A 328 -37.85 -25.31 20.30
C ARG A 328 -38.80 -24.12 20.23
N ALA A 329 -38.70 -23.20 21.17
CA ALA A 329 -39.49 -21.97 21.19
C ALA A 329 -38.65 -20.80 21.72
N ALA A 330 -38.66 -19.68 21.01
CA ALA A 330 -37.94 -18.46 21.39
C ALA A 330 -38.88 -17.24 21.35
N THR A 331 -38.87 -16.44 22.43
CA THR A 331 -39.61 -15.19 22.52
C THR A 331 -38.76 -14.06 23.10
N ALA A 332 -39.03 -12.83 22.67
CA ALA A 332 -38.41 -11.62 23.21
C ALA A 332 -39.49 -10.57 23.52
N GLU A 333 -39.38 -9.92 24.67
CA GLU A 333 -40.20 -8.78 25.09
C GLU A 333 -39.26 -7.62 25.41
N ILE A 334 -39.32 -6.57 24.60
CA ILE A 334 -38.50 -5.36 24.78
C ILE A 334 -39.40 -4.23 25.29
N GLU A 335 -39.09 -3.73 26.49
CA GLU A 335 -39.76 -2.60 27.12
C GLU A 335 -38.88 -1.35 26.95
N LEU A 336 -39.41 -0.33 26.26
CA LEU A 336 -38.73 0.96 26.10
C LEU A 336 -39.06 1.91 27.28
N PRO A 337 -38.30 3.00 27.50
CA PRO A 337 -38.61 3.97 28.55
C PRO A 337 -39.87 4.77 28.21
N PRO A 338 -40.70 5.17 29.20
CA PRO A 338 -41.93 5.91 28.96
C PRO A 338 -41.72 7.14 28.06
N GLY A 339 -42.60 7.34 27.08
CA GLY A 339 -42.51 8.45 26.13
C GLY A 339 -41.75 8.14 24.84
N ALA A 340 -41.35 6.89 24.58
CA ALA A 340 -40.80 6.55 23.28
C ALA A 340 -41.88 6.61 22.19
N ALA A 341 -41.59 7.40 21.16
CA ALA A 341 -42.45 7.59 19.99
C ALA A 341 -41.72 7.13 18.73
N GLY A 342 -42.46 6.82 17.67
CA GLY A 342 -41.90 6.38 16.39
C GLY A 342 -41.18 5.03 16.47
N VAL A 343 -41.66 4.14 17.35
CA VAL A 343 -41.09 2.80 17.57
C VAL A 343 -41.19 1.97 16.29
N ARG A 344 -40.05 1.43 15.86
CA ARG A 344 -39.91 0.54 14.71
C ARG A 344 -39.12 -0.68 15.15
N ALA A 345 -39.55 -1.86 14.74
CA ALA A 345 -38.89 -3.09 15.15
C ALA A 345 -38.76 -4.06 13.97
N ILE A 346 -37.60 -4.71 13.87
CA ILE A 346 -37.31 -5.78 12.94
C ILE A 346 -36.62 -6.90 13.73
N ALA A 347 -36.97 -8.15 13.42
CA ALA A 347 -36.29 -9.31 13.98
C ALA A 347 -35.63 -10.11 12.85
N PHE A 348 -34.41 -10.58 13.11
CA PHE A 348 -33.66 -11.46 12.22
C PHE A 348 -33.50 -12.83 12.87
N ASN A 349 -33.51 -13.89 12.07
CA ASN A 349 -33.30 -15.26 12.54
C ASN A 349 -32.32 -16.05 11.66
N GLY A 350 -31.76 -17.12 12.21
CA GLY A 350 -30.86 -18.05 11.53
C GLY A 350 -29.40 -17.94 12.00
N VAL A 351 -28.49 -18.55 11.25
CA VAL A 351 -27.04 -18.55 11.55
C VAL A 351 -26.41 -17.16 11.42
N TYR A 352 -25.20 -16.99 11.95
CA TYR A 352 -24.44 -15.73 11.84
C TYR A 352 -24.42 -15.19 10.39
N GLY A 353 -24.86 -13.94 10.22
CA GLY A 353 -24.93 -13.26 8.92
C GLY A 353 -26.21 -13.53 8.11
N SER A 354 -27.13 -14.33 8.64
CA SER A 354 -28.46 -14.50 8.05
C SER A 354 -29.22 -13.17 7.98
N THR A 355 -30.06 -13.05 6.95
CA THR A 355 -30.97 -11.90 6.76
C THR A 355 -32.44 -12.32 6.79
N ALA A 356 -32.74 -13.58 7.15
CA ALA A 356 -34.11 -14.08 7.30
C ALA A 356 -34.86 -13.32 8.40
N ARG A 357 -36.18 -13.19 8.23
CA ARG A 357 -37.06 -12.34 9.06
C ARG A 357 -38.41 -13.03 9.31
N ASP A 358 -38.37 -14.28 9.73
CA ASP A 358 -39.57 -15.10 9.90
C ASP A 358 -40.27 -14.84 11.23
N ALA A 359 -39.59 -14.22 12.20
CA ALA A 359 -40.15 -13.92 13.51
C ALA A 359 -41.31 -12.91 13.43
N ALA A 360 -42.42 -13.23 14.12
CA ALA A 360 -43.56 -12.34 14.24
C ALA A 360 -43.24 -11.20 15.20
N VAL A 361 -43.33 -9.96 14.73
CA VAL A 361 -43.07 -8.74 15.52
C VAL A 361 -44.37 -7.99 15.75
N THR A 362 -44.68 -7.71 17.01
CA THR A 362 -45.84 -6.93 17.44
C THR A 362 -45.39 -5.77 18.31
N ILE A 363 -45.94 -4.59 18.06
CA ILE A 363 -45.61 -3.36 18.78
C ILE A 363 -46.87 -2.91 19.50
N ASP A 364 -46.80 -2.74 20.82
CA ASP A 364 -47.90 -2.28 21.66
C ASP A 364 -47.44 -1.08 22.51
N GLY A 365 -47.71 0.11 21.98
CA GLY A 365 -47.25 1.37 22.55
C GLY A 365 -45.74 1.43 22.68
N ASN A 366 -45.24 1.13 23.89
CA ASN A 366 -43.83 1.22 24.26
C ASN A 366 -43.17 -0.14 24.48
N SER A 367 -43.89 -1.23 24.20
CA SER A 367 -43.37 -2.60 24.25
C SER A 367 -43.31 -3.19 22.84
N VAL A 368 -42.30 -4.01 22.60
CA VAL A 368 -42.13 -4.77 21.36
C VAL A 368 -42.04 -6.25 21.73
N ARG A 369 -42.96 -7.05 21.22
CA ARG A 369 -42.98 -8.50 21.42
C ARG A 369 -42.63 -9.21 20.11
N ILE A 370 -41.62 -10.08 20.19
CA ILE A 370 -41.09 -10.87 19.09
C ILE A 370 -41.28 -12.35 19.42
N VAL A 371 -41.89 -13.10 18.50
CA VAL A 371 -42.17 -14.53 18.67
C VAL A 371 -41.66 -15.29 17.45
N MET A 372 -40.86 -16.32 17.71
CA MET A 372 -40.39 -17.21 16.65
C MET A 372 -41.48 -18.26 16.33
N PRO A 373 -41.98 -18.35 15.09
CA PRO A 373 -43.07 -19.28 14.74
C PRO A 373 -42.62 -20.73 14.58
N HIS A 374 -41.31 -20.98 14.46
CA HIS A 374 -40.72 -22.31 14.29
C HIS A 374 -39.45 -22.47 15.15
N PRO A 375 -38.99 -23.71 15.41
CA PRO A 375 -37.77 -23.95 16.17
C PRO A 375 -36.53 -23.34 15.51
N LEU A 376 -35.59 -22.84 16.31
CA LEU A 376 -34.26 -22.46 15.84
C LEU A 376 -33.36 -23.71 15.88
N GLU A 377 -32.75 -24.03 14.76
CA GLU A 377 -31.85 -25.17 14.63
C GLU A 377 -30.46 -24.88 15.22
N TYR A 378 -29.54 -25.85 15.13
CA TYR A 378 -28.16 -25.72 15.62
C TYR A 378 -27.48 -24.46 15.06
N HIS A 379 -26.88 -23.66 15.94
CA HIS A 379 -26.24 -22.38 15.61
C HIS A 379 -27.16 -21.30 15.01
N GLU A 380 -28.47 -21.48 15.05
CA GLU A 380 -29.41 -20.42 14.70
C GLU A 380 -29.78 -19.58 15.93
N GLY A 381 -29.89 -18.27 15.72
CA GLY A 381 -30.27 -17.32 16.77
C GLY A 381 -31.39 -16.39 16.35
N LEU A 382 -31.98 -15.70 17.32
CA LEU A 382 -32.97 -14.64 17.14
C LEU A 382 -32.35 -13.30 17.54
N THR A 383 -32.38 -12.31 16.64
CA THR A 383 -31.88 -10.96 16.88
C THR A 383 -32.97 -9.92 16.72
N ALA A 384 -33.07 -9.00 17.69
CA ALA A 384 -34.00 -7.88 17.70
C ALA A 384 -33.29 -6.57 17.36
N VAL A 385 -33.88 -5.79 16.46
CA VAL A 385 -33.47 -4.42 16.15
C VAL A 385 -34.68 -3.52 16.38
N VAL A 386 -34.62 -2.68 17.41
CA VAL A 386 -35.72 -1.79 17.81
C VAL A 386 -35.21 -0.36 17.82
N GLY A 387 -35.80 0.51 17.00
CA GLY A 387 -35.47 1.93 16.91
C GLY A 387 -36.60 2.83 17.38
N TRP A 388 -36.27 3.98 17.97
CA TRP A 388 -37.23 4.99 18.44
C TRP A 388 -36.68 6.41 18.28
N ASN A 389 -37.56 7.42 18.31
CA ASN A 389 -37.17 8.82 18.17
C ASN A 389 -36.25 9.29 19.31
N LYS A 390 -35.40 10.27 19.03
CA LYS A 390 -34.49 10.89 20.01
C LYS A 390 -35.20 11.51 21.21
N GLY A 391 -34.45 11.66 22.30
CA GLY A 391 -34.85 12.43 23.49
C GLY A 391 -35.44 11.59 24.62
N VAL A 392 -35.56 10.28 24.42
CA VAL A 392 -36.11 9.33 25.41
C VAL A 392 -35.02 8.78 26.35
N VAL A 393 -33.80 8.64 25.82
CA VAL A 393 -32.64 8.10 26.54
C VAL A 393 -31.53 9.14 26.54
N THR A 394 -30.85 9.29 27.67
CA THR A 394 -29.70 10.21 27.80
C THR A 394 -28.44 9.51 27.34
N PRO A 395 -27.80 9.94 26.24
CA PRO A 395 -26.54 9.37 25.80
C PRO A 395 -25.43 9.61 26.83
N PRO A 396 -24.48 8.67 27.00
CA PRO A 396 -23.31 8.93 27.83
C PRO A 396 -22.54 10.14 27.31
N GLY A 397 -22.06 11.00 28.22
CA GLY A 397 -21.35 12.23 27.88
C GLY A 397 -20.10 11.98 27.01
N LEU A 398 -19.66 13.02 26.30
CA LEU A 398 -18.56 12.92 25.33
C LEU A 398 -17.27 12.35 25.95
N LEU A 399 -16.91 12.78 27.16
CA LEU A 399 -15.74 12.26 27.89
C LEU A 399 -15.83 10.76 28.21
N VAL A 400 -17.00 10.28 28.62
CA VAL A 400 -17.22 8.86 28.95
C VAL A 400 -17.11 8.01 27.68
N ARG A 401 -17.70 8.50 26.57
CA ARG A 401 -17.60 7.85 25.25
C ARG A 401 -16.16 7.79 24.77
N THR A 402 -15.42 8.91 24.79
CA THR A 402 -14.03 8.95 24.31
C THR A 402 -13.10 8.08 25.15
N LEU A 403 -13.23 8.09 26.48
CA LEU A 403 -12.49 7.20 27.37
C LEU A 403 -12.83 5.73 27.11
N GLY A 404 -14.11 5.42 26.90
CA GLY A 404 -14.57 4.08 26.52
C GLY A 404 -13.94 3.61 25.21
N THR A 405 -13.98 4.45 24.16
CA THR A 405 -13.35 4.16 22.87
C THR A 405 -11.84 3.98 22.99
N MET A 406 -11.15 4.84 23.75
CA MET A 406 -9.71 4.75 23.98
C MET A 406 -9.35 3.48 24.77
N ARG A 407 -10.15 3.08 25.76
CA ARG A 407 -9.93 1.84 26.51
C ARG A 407 -10.12 0.61 25.61
N SER A 408 -11.15 0.59 24.77
CA SER A 408 -11.36 -0.48 23.79
C SER A 408 -10.33 -0.47 22.66
N ASN A 409 -9.67 0.66 22.40
CA ASN A 409 -8.69 0.86 21.33
C ASN A 409 -7.38 1.46 21.88
N TRP A 410 -6.88 0.87 22.98
CA TRP A 410 -5.70 1.38 23.68
C TRP A 410 -4.45 1.63 22.81
N PRO A 411 -4.21 0.93 21.67
CA PRO A 411 -3.06 1.23 20.82
C PRO A 411 -3.06 2.67 20.28
N LEU A 412 -4.22 3.33 20.20
CA LEU A 412 -4.33 4.74 19.82
C LEU A 412 -3.59 5.69 20.77
N LEU A 413 -3.21 5.22 21.96
CA LEU A 413 -2.45 6.00 22.93
C LEU A 413 -0.93 5.91 22.72
N ILE A 414 -0.43 4.99 21.88
CA ILE A 414 1.01 4.81 21.60
C ILE A 414 1.70 6.10 21.07
N PRO A 415 1.07 6.94 20.24
CA PRO A 415 1.71 8.17 19.76
C PRO A 415 2.05 9.18 20.87
N LEU A 416 1.33 9.18 22.00
CA LEU A 416 1.55 10.13 23.10
C LEU A 416 2.93 9.99 23.77
N PRO A 417 3.34 8.81 24.27
CA PRO A 417 4.68 8.64 24.83
C PRO A 417 5.78 8.87 23.77
N VAL A 418 5.51 8.56 22.49
CA VAL A 418 6.48 8.86 21.41
C VAL A 418 6.63 10.36 21.23
N LEU A 419 5.54 11.12 21.22
CA LEU A 419 5.56 12.58 21.16
C LEU A 419 6.33 13.17 22.34
N LEU A 420 6.03 12.72 23.55
CA LEU A 420 6.71 13.19 24.77
C LEU A 420 8.22 12.88 24.72
N PHE A 421 8.60 11.70 24.25
CA PHE A 421 10.00 11.31 24.06
C PHE A 421 10.69 12.17 23.00
N ALA A 422 10.07 12.34 21.83
CA ALA A 422 10.60 13.15 20.73
C ALA A 422 10.77 14.62 21.16
N PHE A 423 9.77 15.17 21.84
CA PHE A 423 9.80 16.52 22.40
C PHE A 423 10.89 16.69 23.45
N ALA A 424 11.01 15.75 24.40
CA ALA A 424 12.07 15.79 25.41
C ALA A 424 13.47 15.72 24.79
N ARG A 425 13.62 14.92 23.72
CA ARG A 425 14.88 14.78 22.99
C ARG A 425 15.23 16.02 22.17
N TRP A 426 14.24 16.65 21.55
CA TRP A 426 14.37 17.93 20.84
C TRP A 426 14.73 19.05 21.78
N ARG A 427 14.00 19.22 22.90
CA ARG A 427 14.29 20.27 23.89
C ARG A 427 15.73 20.20 24.45
N ARG A 428 16.33 19.00 24.50
CA ARG A 428 17.70 18.79 25.01
C ARG A 428 18.81 18.95 23.97
N SER A 429 18.55 18.80 22.67
CA SER A 429 19.65 18.90 21.67
C SER A 429 19.25 19.31 20.26
N GLY A 430 17.99 19.60 20.00
CA GLY A 430 17.47 20.08 18.72
C GLY A 430 17.07 21.57 18.75
N VAL A 431 17.25 22.26 19.87
CA VAL A 431 16.95 23.69 19.98
C VAL A 431 18.19 24.49 19.65
N ASP A 432 18.09 25.34 18.63
CA ASP A 432 19.14 26.28 18.26
C ASP A 432 19.33 27.37 19.34
N PRO A 433 20.57 27.85 19.54
CA PRO A 433 20.83 29.04 20.34
C PRO A 433 20.00 30.26 19.90
N ARG A 434 19.73 31.18 20.84
CA ARG A 434 18.96 32.39 20.54
C ARG A 434 19.67 33.25 19.48
N GLN A 435 18.95 33.53 18.40
CA GLN A 435 19.37 34.45 17.36
C GLN A 435 19.28 35.90 17.85
N ARG A 436 20.27 36.71 17.49
CA ARG A 436 20.28 38.17 17.67
C ARG A 436 19.55 38.84 16.49
N PRO A 437 19.15 40.12 16.62
CA PRO A 437 18.65 40.88 15.48
C PRO A 437 19.65 40.82 14.31
N ILE A 438 19.15 40.46 13.13
CA ILE A 438 19.96 40.32 11.92
C ILE A 438 20.37 41.73 11.47
N THR A 439 21.66 42.02 11.52
CA THR A 439 22.23 43.27 10.99
C THR A 439 22.67 43.04 9.55
N VAL A 440 22.36 43.99 8.66
CA VAL A 440 22.80 43.94 7.25
C VAL A 440 24.32 43.86 7.19
N GLN A 441 24.84 42.89 6.44
CA GLN A 441 26.28 42.71 6.19
C GLN A 441 26.56 43.03 4.71
N TYR A 442 27.62 43.77 4.42
CA TYR A 442 27.98 44.16 3.05
C TYR A 442 28.93 43.16 2.37
N ASP A 443 29.58 42.31 3.16
CA ASP A 443 30.51 41.28 2.69
C ASP A 443 30.06 39.89 3.16
N PRO A 444 30.37 38.83 2.38
CA PRO A 444 30.14 37.47 2.81
C PRO A 444 31.00 37.14 4.05
N PRO A 445 30.54 36.23 4.92
CA PRO A 445 31.31 35.83 6.09
C PRO A 445 32.72 35.33 5.72
N HIS A 446 33.73 35.78 6.47
CA HIS A 446 35.13 35.44 6.19
C HIS A 446 35.36 33.92 6.14
N GLY A 447 35.99 33.46 5.06
CA GLY A 447 36.38 32.06 4.88
C GLY A 447 35.21 31.10 4.65
N MET A 448 34.05 31.61 4.24
CA MET A 448 32.89 30.82 3.86
C MET A 448 32.72 30.83 2.35
N THR A 449 32.47 29.68 1.73
CA THR A 449 32.17 29.60 0.29
C THR A 449 30.67 29.81 0.04
N PRO A 450 30.23 30.08 -1.21
CA PRO A 450 28.81 30.21 -1.53
C PRO A 450 27.99 28.96 -1.13
N ALA A 451 28.53 27.77 -1.37
CA ALA A 451 27.84 26.52 -1.04
C ALA A 451 27.73 26.27 0.47
N GLU A 452 28.78 26.62 1.23
CA GLU A 452 28.74 26.58 2.69
C GLU A 452 27.71 27.56 3.25
N ALA A 453 27.63 28.78 2.69
CA ALA A 453 26.68 29.80 3.12
C ALA A 453 25.23 29.40 2.83
N GLY A 454 24.95 28.90 1.61
CA GLY A 454 23.62 28.40 1.24
C GLY A 454 23.19 27.23 2.12
N THR A 455 24.06 26.23 2.29
CA THR A 455 23.79 25.05 3.13
C THR A 455 23.58 25.42 4.61
N LEU A 456 24.20 26.51 5.10
CA LEU A 456 24.01 26.95 6.49
C LEU A 456 22.59 27.50 6.75
N ILE A 457 21.96 28.10 5.73
CA ILE A 457 20.59 28.65 5.81
C ILE A 457 19.57 27.51 5.90
N ASP A 458 19.58 26.57 4.96
CA ASP A 458 18.53 25.56 4.79
C ASP A 458 18.89 24.15 5.31
N GLU A 459 20.13 23.98 5.81
CA GLU A 459 20.69 22.71 6.31
C GLU A 459 20.71 21.60 5.25
N SER A 460 20.80 21.98 3.98
CA SER A 460 20.75 21.07 2.85
C SER A 460 21.76 21.49 1.78
N ALA A 461 22.73 20.63 1.46
CA ALA A 461 23.61 20.85 0.31
C ALA A 461 22.86 20.53 -0.99
N ALA A 462 22.06 21.48 -1.47
CA ALA A 462 21.21 21.35 -2.64
C ALA A 462 22.01 21.52 -3.94
N MET A 463 21.42 21.13 -5.08
CA MET A 463 22.06 21.35 -6.39
C MET A 463 22.34 22.82 -6.67
N ARG A 464 21.52 23.73 -6.11
CA ARG A 464 21.73 25.17 -6.21
C ARG A 464 23.10 25.58 -5.64
N ASP A 465 23.48 25.07 -4.48
CA ASP A 465 24.78 25.33 -3.83
C ASP A 465 25.96 24.78 -4.65
N ILE A 466 25.77 23.60 -5.25
CA ILE A 466 26.77 22.97 -6.11
C ILE A 466 26.94 23.76 -7.42
N THR A 467 25.85 24.23 -8.04
CA THR A 467 25.93 25.07 -9.24
C THR A 467 26.47 26.47 -8.94
N ALA A 468 26.20 27.01 -7.74
CA ALA A 468 26.84 28.24 -7.28
C ALA A 468 28.36 28.05 -7.15
N THR A 469 28.82 26.87 -6.71
CA THR A 469 30.24 26.53 -6.68
C THR A 469 30.86 26.52 -8.09
N LEU A 470 30.16 25.97 -9.07
CA LEU A 470 30.61 25.99 -10.47
C LEU A 470 30.83 27.43 -10.97
N VAL A 471 29.89 28.33 -10.69
CA VAL A 471 30.01 29.75 -11.09
C VAL A 471 31.11 30.45 -10.29
N ASP A 472 31.25 30.16 -9.00
CA ASP A 472 32.31 30.72 -8.15
C ASP A 472 33.73 30.31 -8.61
N LEU A 473 33.88 29.06 -9.08
CA LEU A 473 35.12 28.60 -9.71
C LEU A 473 35.42 29.36 -11.01
N ALA A 474 34.38 29.71 -11.79
CA ALA A 474 34.53 30.51 -12.99
C ALA A 474 34.96 31.94 -12.65
N VAL A 475 34.29 32.58 -11.70
CA VAL A 475 34.60 33.94 -11.21
C VAL A 475 36.04 34.02 -10.69
N ARG A 476 36.53 33.00 -9.95
CA ARG A 476 37.92 32.91 -9.47
C ARG A 476 38.93 32.50 -10.55
N GLY A 477 38.47 32.27 -11.78
CA GLY A 477 39.29 31.98 -12.96
C GLY A 477 39.90 30.57 -12.96
N TYR A 478 39.28 29.60 -12.29
CA TYR A 478 39.68 28.19 -12.37
C TYR A 478 39.14 27.52 -13.65
N LEU A 479 38.00 28.01 -14.15
CA LEU A 479 37.39 27.57 -15.39
C LEU A 479 36.73 28.74 -16.14
N ARG A 480 36.42 28.52 -17.42
CA ARG A 480 35.62 29.43 -18.26
C ARG A 480 34.38 28.69 -18.76
N ILE A 481 33.25 29.37 -18.80
CA ILE A 481 31.97 28.81 -19.26
C ILE A 481 31.64 29.38 -20.62
N GLU A 482 31.40 28.52 -21.61
CA GLU A 482 30.99 28.91 -22.96
C GLU A 482 29.58 28.40 -23.26
N GLU A 483 28.66 29.31 -23.60
CA GLU A 483 27.28 29.02 -23.98
C GLU A 483 27.18 28.89 -25.51
N GLN A 484 26.72 27.74 -25.99
CA GLN A 484 26.47 27.46 -27.41
C GLN A 484 24.98 27.17 -27.65
N GLN A 485 24.39 27.84 -28.64
CA GLN A 485 23.01 27.57 -29.06
C GLN A 485 22.99 26.52 -30.17
N ASN A 486 22.30 25.40 -29.92
CA ASN A 486 22.12 24.38 -30.94
C ASN A 486 21.05 24.84 -31.95
N PRO A 487 21.36 24.84 -33.26
CA PRO A 487 20.40 25.22 -34.29
C PRO A 487 19.22 24.26 -34.29
N LYS A 488 18.00 24.79 -34.44
CA LYS A 488 16.79 23.97 -34.61
C LYS A 488 16.82 23.32 -35.99
N LEU A 489 16.70 21.99 -36.06
CA LEU A 489 16.59 21.26 -37.31
C LEU A 489 15.22 21.58 -37.95
N PHE A 490 15.22 22.28 -39.09
CA PHE A 490 14.04 22.74 -39.82
C PHE A 490 13.02 23.54 -38.99
N GLY A 491 13.43 24.16 -37.88
CA GLY A 491 12.54 24.91 -36.99
C GLY A 491 11.52 24.07 -36.21
N LEU A 492 11.55 22.74 -36.36
CA LEU A 492 10.54 21.81 -35.85
C LEU A 492 11.07 20.86 -34.76
N PHE A 493 12.33 20.42 -34.86
CA PHE A 493 12.95 19.47 -33.93
C PHE A 493 14.39 19.85 -33.61
N GLY A 494 14.84 19.57 -32.39
CA GLY A 494 16.14 20.06 -31.91
C GLY A 494 16.11 21.55 -31.56
N GLY A 495 17.08 21.96 -30.76
CA GLY A 495 17.13 23.26 -30.10
C GLY A 495 17.44 23.07 -28.61
N GLY A 496 18.27 23.96 -28.07
CA GLY A 496 18.74 23.89 -26.70
C GLY A 496 20.02 24.69 -26.52
N THR A 497 20.37 24.95 -25.27
CA THR A 497 21.61 25.62 -24.90
C THR A 497 22.56 24.57 -24.34
N THR A 498 23.69 24.36 -25.00
CA THR A 498 24.78 23.52 -24.50
C THR A 498 25.82 24.44 -23.85
N TYR A 499 26.42 23.97 -22.76
CA TYR A 499 27.48 24.70 -22.08
C TYR A 499 28.77 23.88 -22.11
N LEU A 500 29.86 24.52 -22.53
CA LEU A 500 31.19 23.95 -22.57
C LEU A 500 32.03 24.57 -21.44
N LEU A 501 32.69 23.73 -20.65
CA LEU A 501 33.53 24.13 -19.54
C LEU A 501 34.98 23.98 -19.95
N HIS A 502 35.76 25.06 -19.85
CA HIS A 502 37.19 25.06 -20.13
C HIS A 502 37.99 25.20 -18.85
N ARG A 503 38.92 24.28 -18.60
CA ARG A 503 39.85 24.37 -17.48
C ARG A 503 40.90 25.45 -17.72
N LEU A 504 41.11 26.32 -16.73
CA LEU A 504 42.12 27.40 -16.78
C LEU A 504 43.25 27.21 -15.76
N LYS A 505 42.99 26.56 -14.63
CA LYS A 505 43.97 26.34 -13.55
C LYS A 505 43.94 24.89 -13.04
N THR A 506 44.86 24.55 -12.15
CA THR A 506 44.81 23.33 -11.32
C THR A 506 43.90 23.54 -10.10
N SER A 507 43.56 22.47 -9.39
CA SER A 507 42.70 22.51 -8.20
C SER A 507 43.40 23.02 -6.93
N ASP A 508 44.58 23.65 -7.07
CA ASP A 508 45.36 24.17 -5.96
C ASP A 508 44.66 25.36 -5.27
N GLY A 509 44.62 25.33 -3.94
CA GLY A 509 44.00 26.39 -3.13
C GLY A 509 42.46 26.35 -3.08
N LEU A 510 41.83 25.35 -3.70
CA LEU A 510 40.38 25.13 -3.62
C LEU A 510 39.96 24.49 -2.29
N ALA A 511 38.74 24.80 -1.84
CA ALA A 511 38.16 24.13 -0.68
C ALA A 511 37.83 22.65 -1.00
N PRO A 512 37.79 21.75 0.00
CA PRO A 512 37.51 20.33 -0.20
C PRO A 512 36.33 20.00 -1.13
N HIS A 513 35.16 20.62 -0.96
CA HIS A 513 34.01 20.38 -1.84
C HIS A 513 34.23 20.89 -3.28
N GLU A 514 34.95 22.00 -3.43
CA GLU A 514 35.29 22.61 -4.71
C GLU A 514 36.27 21.72 -5.49
N VAL A 515 37.22 21.08 -4.80
CA VAL A 515 38.12 20.08 -5.40
C VAL A 515 37.33 18.90 -5.94
N VAL A 516 36.32 18.42 -5.20
CA VAL A 516 35.47 17.30 -5.65
C VAL A 516 34.66 17.70 -6.88
N VAL A 517 34.05 18.90 -6.90
CA VAL A 517 33.34 19.43 -8.07
C VAL A 517 34.28 19.57 -9.26
N PHE A 518 35.43 20.22 -9.06
CA PHE A 518 36.40 20.50 -10.11
C PHE A 518 36.98 19.22 -10.72
N ASN A 519 37.40 18.26 -9.90
CA ASN A 519 37.92 16.98 -10.37
C ASN A 519 36.81 16.12 -10.98
N GLY A 520 35.59 16.17 -10.44
CA GLY A 520 34.42 15.49 -11.02
C GLY A 520 34.08 16.00 -12.42
N ILE A 521 34.42 17.25 -12.74
CA ILE A 521 34.24 17.81 -14.09
C ILE A 521 35.41 17.44 -15.01
N PHE A 522 36.67 17.67 -14.59
CA PHE A 522 37.80 17.68 -15.52
C PHE A 522 38.72 16.44 -15.44
N MET A 523 38.76 15.71 -14.32
CA MET A 523 39.79 14.68 -14.11
C MET A 523 39.63 13.48 -15.06
N GLU A 524 38.39 13.08 -15.35
CA GLU A 524 38.07 11.94 -16.23
C GLU A 524 37.75 12.38 -17.67
N HIS A 525 37.49 13.68 -17.90
CA HIS A 525 36.96 14.22 -19.16
C HIS A 525 37.93 15.17 -19.91
N GLY A 526 39.05 15.55 -19.31
CA GLY A 526 40.06 16.43 -19.92
C GLY A 526 39.83 17.92 -19.66
N ASP A 527 40.42 18.80 -20.47
CA ASP A 527 40.43 20.26 -20.22
C ASP A 527 39.24 21.01 -20.85
N HIS A 528 38.45 20.35 -21.70
CA HIS A 528 37.28 20.90 -22.38
C HIS A 528 36.13 19.90 -22.27
N VAL A 529 35.11 20.23 -21.48
CA VAL A 529 34.07 19.27 -21.08
C VAL A 529 32.69 19.87 -21.32
N SER A 530 31.87 19.23 -22.15
CA SER A 530 30.48 19.63 -22.30
C SER A 530 29.68 19.22 -21.06
N LEU A 531 28.73 20.06 -20.62
CA LEU A 531 27.82 19.65 -19.54
C LEU A 531 27.07 18.36 -19.88
N ASP A 532 26.79 18.09 -21.15
CA ASP A 532 26.12 16.86 -21.60
C ASP A 532 26.97 15.60 -21.36
N GLU A 533 28.30 15.71 -21.30
CA GLU A 533 29.22 14.60 -20.99
C GLU A 533 29.16 14.21 -19.51
N LEU A 534 28.79 15.15 -18.64
CA LEU A 534 28.61 14.91 -17.20
C LEU A 534 27.30 14.18 -16.87
N LYS A 535 26.43 14.03 -17.87
CA LYS A 535 25.14 13.35 -17.74
C LYS A 535 25.35 11.89 -17.37
N ASP A 536 24.62 11.42 -16.36
CA ASP A 536 24.68 10.04 -15.87
C ASP A 536 26.08 9.61 -15.35
N ASP A 537 27.00 10.56 -15.14
CA ASP A 537 28.34 10.33 -14.60
C ASP A 537 28.57 11.11 -13.30
N PHE A 538 28.37 12.44 -13.34
CA PHE A 538 28.66 13.32 -12.22
C PHE A 538 27.80 13.05 -10.97
N TYR A 539 26.62 12.43 -11.14
CA TYR A 539 25.73 12.09 -10.03
C TYR A 539 26.43 11.19 -8.99
N THR A 540 27.40 10.37 -9.42
CA THR A 540 28.20 9.51 -8.55
C THR A 540 29.11 10.30 -7.60
N LYS A 541 29.48 11.54 -7.97
CA LYS A 541 30.34 12.42 -7.19
C LYS A 541 29.53 13.32 -6.23
N LEU A 542 28.22 13.48 -6.45
CA LEU A 542 27.38 14.40 -5.66
C LEU A 542 27.39 14.13 -4.16
N ASP A 543 27.36 12.85 -3.75
CA ASP A 543 27.41 12.52 -2.33
C ASP A 543 28.74 12.90 -1.69
N HIS A 544 29.85 12.78 -2.43
CA HIS A 544 31.15 13.25 -1.98
C HIS A 544 31.23 14.78 -1.87
N VAL A 545 30.59 15.51 -2.80
CA VAL A 545 30.49 16.98 -2.70
C VAL A 545 29.70 17.39 -1.46
N ARG A 546 28.53 16.76 -1.24
CA ARG A 546 27.68 17.03 -0.06
C ARG A 546 28.41 16.69 1.24
N ASP A 547 29.08 15.55 1.29
CA ASP A 547 29.87 15.12 2.44
C ASP A 547 30.96 16.15 2.74
N ALA A 548 31.71 16.61 1.74
CA ALA A 548 32.75 17.61 1.92
C ALA A 548 32.20 18.96 2.45
N ILE A 549 31.04 19.43 1.96
CA ILE A 549 30.39 20.65 2.49
C ILE A 549 30.03 20.47 3.97
N PHE A 550 29.35 19.38 4.33
CA PHE A 550 28.95 19.13 5.71
C PHE A 550 30.13 18.88 6.65
N ASP A 551 31.17 18.20 6.19
CA ASP A 551 32.40 17.96 6.95
C ASP A 551 33.15 19.26 7.22
N GLN A 552 33.14 20.21 6.27
CA GLN A 552 33.68 21.56 6.51
C GLN A 552 32.83 22.37 7.49
N LEU A 553 31.50 22.37 7.34
CA LEU A 553 30.61 23.11 8.25
C LEU A 553 30.69 22.56 9.69
N THR A 554 30.80 21.23 9.84
CA THR A 554 31.00 20.60 11.15
C THR A 554 32.42 20.79 11.69
N GLY A 555 33.44 20.75 10.84
CA GLY A 555 34.83 21.01 11.19
C GLY A 555 35.07 22.45 11.68
N LYS A 556 34.35 23.43 11.10
CA LYS A 556 34.27 24.82 11.59
C LYS A 556 33.43 24.95 12.88
N GLY A 557 32.84 23.85 13.33
CA GLY A 557 32.05 23.78 14.54
C GLY A 557 30.68 24.42 14.44
N PHE A 558 30.11 24.63 13.24
CA PHE A 558 28.81 25.30 13.07
C PHE A 558 27.61 24.41 13.40
N PHE A 559 27.75 23.09 13.23
CA PHE A 559 26.74 22.12 13.61
C PHE A 559 27.27 21.16 14.66
N ARG A 560 26.42 20.78 15.64
CA ARG A 560 26.81 19.81 16.67
C ARG A 560 27.00 18.40 16.11
N ASN A 561 26.16 18.06 15.13
CA ASN A 561 26.23 16.83 14.37
C ASN A 561 25.82 17.16 12.93
N ARG A 562 26.26 16.35 11.97
CA ARG A 562 25.87 16.47 10.56
C ARG A 562 24.33 16.46 10.38
N PRO A 563 23.71 17.54 9.86
CA PRO A 563 22.26 17.66 9.73
C PRO A 563 21.60 16.56 8.91
N ASP A 564 22.17 16.22 7.75
CA ASP A 564 21.71 15.17 6.85
C ASP A 564 21.62 13.80 7.54
N LYS A 565 22.67 13.43 8.29
CA LYS A 565 22.70 12.15 9.04
C LYS A 565 21.72 12.17 10.22
N VAL A 566 21.50 13.32 10.86
CA VAL A 566 20.48 13.46 11.91
C VAL A 566 19.08 13.27 11.32
N LYS A 567 18.75 13.99 10.24
CA LYS A 567 17.47 13.85 9.52
C LYS A 567 17.26 12.39 9.10
N LEU A 568 18.27 11.77 8.48
CA LEU A 568 18.22 10.38 8.04
C LEU A 568 18.00 9.38 9.19
N ARG A 569 18.70 9.52 10.32
CA ARG A 569 18.53 8.64 11.49
C ARG A 569 17.13 8.73 12.08
N TRP A 570 16.58 9.94 12.20
CA TRP A 570 15.22 10.13 12.68
C TRP A 570 14.20 9.60 11.69
N MET A 571 14.43 9.79 10.39
CA MET A 571 13.56 9.22 9.35
C MET A 571 13.58 7.70 9.35
N GLY A 572 14.76 7.10 9.42
CA GLY A 572 14.92 5.64 9.58
C GLY A 572 14.20 5.15 10.84
N GLY A 573 14.32 5.87 11.96
CA GLY A 573 13.56 5.62 13.17
C GLY A 573 12.04 5.65 12.94
N ALA A 574 11.52 6.67 12.23
CA ALA A 574 10.10 6.78 11.91
C ALA A 574 9.60 5.55 11.14
N TYR A 575 10.32 5.11 10.12
CA TYR A 575 9.97 3.89 9.37
C TYR A 575 10.02 2.65 10.26
N VAL A 576 11.08 2.46 11.05
CA VAL A 576 11.23 1.30 11.93
C VAL A 576 10.11 1.23 12.96
N PHE A 577 9.83 2.33 13.67
CA PHE A 577 8.76 2.37 14.67
C PHE A 577 7.38 2.27 14.04
N GLY A 578 7.15 2.93 12.90
CA GLY A 578 5.90 2.81 12.14
C GLY A 578 5.62 1.37 11.71
N ILE A 579 6.60 0.67 11.13
CA ILE A 579 6.46 -0.72 10.72
C ILE A 579 6.26 -1.64 11.93
N LEU A 580 7.04 -1.44 13.01
CA LEU A 580 6.95 -2.25 14.22
C LEU A 580 5.57 -2.11 14.88
N ILE A 581 5.03 -0.90 14.98
CA ILE A 581 3.69 -0.66 15.53
C ILE A 581 2.62 -1.18 14.57
N GLY A 582 2.74 -0.92 13.27
CA GLY A 582 1.72 -1.30 12.29
C GLY A 582 1.65 -2.80 12.07
N VAL A 583 2.75 -3.42 11.62
CA VAL A 583 2.82 -4.86 11.29
C VAL A 583 2.90 -5.70 12.57
N GLY A 584 3.82 -5.36 13.48
CA GLY A 584 3.97 -6.06 14.75
C GLY A 584 2.73 -5.94 15.63
N GLY A 585 2.16 -4.74 15.71
CA GLY A 585 0.91 -4.50 16.41
C GLY A 585 -0.29 -5.20 15.77
N SER A 586 -0.35 -5.31 14.44
CA SER A 586 -1.41 -6.08 13.76
C SER A 586 -1.36 -7.57 14.07
N PHE A 587 -0.17 -8.14 14.24
CA PHE A 587 -0.02 -9.52 14.73
C PHE A 587 -0.46 -9.64 16.19
N LEU A 588 -0.02 -8.69 17.02
CA LEU A 588 -0.34 -8.62 18.44
C LEU A 588 -1.84 -8.38 18.70
N ALA A 589 -2.53 -7.70 17.78
CA ALA A 589 -3.97 -7.42 17.87
C ALA A 589 -4.78 -8.72 18.04
N LYS A 590 -4.38 -9.82 17.38
CA LYS A 590 -5.03 -11.13 17.54
C LYS A 590 -4.91 -11.65 18.96
N ALA A 591 -3.74 -11.52 19.58
CA ALA A 591 -3.50 -11.96 20.97
C ALA A 591 -4.37 -11.19 21.97
N PHE A 592 -4.63 -9.90 21.72
CA PHE A 592 -5.49 -9.07 22.56
C PHE A 592 -6.97 -9.06 22.15
N LEU A 593 -7.33 -9.82 21.11
CA LEU A 593 -8.68 -9.85 20.51
C LEU A 593 -9.15 -8.43 20.12
N LEU A 594 -8.25 -7.71 19.47
CA LEU A 594 -8.47 -6.39 18.89
C LEU A 594 -8.46 -6.50 17.37
N THR A 595 -9.11 -5.55 16.71
CA THR A 595 -8.88 -5.28 15.29
C THR A 595 -7.46 -4.73 15.06
N PRO A 596 -6.86 -4.95 13.89
CA PRO A 596 -5.53 -4.40 13.56
C PRO A 596 -5.55 -2.88 13.33
N LEU A 597 -6.72 -2.31 13.02
CA LEU A 597 -6.87 -0.92 12.60
C LEU A 597 -6.31 0.11 13.61
N PRO A 598 -6.56 0.04 14.93
CA PRO A 598 -5.95 0.94 15.91
C PRO A 598 -4.43 0.97 15.87
N PHE A 599 -3.77 -0.16 15.61
CA PHE A 599 -2.31 -0.22 15.48
C PHE A 599 -1.83 0.44 14.19
N VAL A 600 -2.56 0.29 13.09
CA VAL A 600 -2.24 0.98 11.82
C VAL A 600 -2.38 2.50 11.98
N ILE A 601 -3.46 2.97 12.60
CA ILE A 601 -3.65 4.40 12.89
C ILE A 601 -2.52 4.92 13.79
N ALA A 602 -2.21 4.20 14.87
CA ALA A 602 -1.13 4.57 15.77
C ALA A 602 0.24 4.61 15.06
N ALA A 603 0.50 3.68 14.14
CA ALA A 603 1.72 3.64 13.35
C ALA A 603 1.88 4.87 12.44
N VAL A 604 0.81 5.26 11.74
CA VAL A 604 0.82 6.44 10.85
C VAL A 604 1.05 7.71 11.64
N ILE A 605 0.32 7.91 12.75
CA ILE A 605 0.49 9.10 13.60
C ILE A 605 1.91 9.13 14.20
N THR A 606 2.42 7.98 14.65
CA THR A 606 3.80 7.87 15.18
C THR A 606 4.84 8.22 14.11
N PHE A 607 4.67 7.72 12.88
CA PHE A 607 5.53 8.05 11.75
C PHE A 607 5.54 9.56 11.51
N ILE A 608 4.36 10.18 11.40
CA ILE A 608 4.22 11.64 11.17
C ILE A 608 4.91 12.43 12.28
N ILE A 609 4.71 12.06 13.55
CA ILE A 609 5.36 12.73 14.69
C ILE A 609 6.88 12.68 14.52
N ILE A 610 7.46 11.49 14.36
CA ILE A 610 8.92 11.34 14.26
C ILE A 610 9.45 12.04 12.99
N ALA A 611 8.71 12.01 11.88
CA ALA A 611 9.04 12.72 10.64
C ALA A 611 9.10 14.24 10.81
N LEU A 612 8.12 14.82 11.50
CA LEU A 612 8.11 16.24 11.83
C LEU A 612 9.30 16.61 12.70
N PHE A 613 9.60 15.80 13.72
CA PHE A 613 10.79 15.99 14.55
C PHE A 613 12.08 15.84 13.74
N ALA A 614 12.14 14.95 12.75
CA ALA A 614 13.33 14.80 11.90
C ALA A 614 13.73 16.13 11.23
N GLN A 615 12.78 16.97 10.83
CA GLN A 615 13.04 18.26 10.18
C GLN A 615 13.60 19.32 11.13
N ILE A 616 13.28 19.26 12.43
CA ILE A 616 13.66 20.28 13.43
C ILE A 616 14.74 19.79 14.42
N MET A 617 15.23 18.56 14.24
CA MET A 617 16.20 17.93 15.14
C MET A 617 17.67 18.30 14.91
N PRO A 618 18.13 18.60 13.68
CA PRO A 618 19.45 19.20 13.49
C PRO A 618 19.55 20.50 14.30
N ALA A 619 20.70 20.67 14.97
CA ALA A 619 20.93 21.85 15.78
C ALA A 619 22.29 22.46 15.49
N ARG A 620 22.28 23.78 15.34
CA ARG A 620 23.47 24.63 15.22
C ARG A 620 24.12 24.82 16.59
N THR A 621 25.43 25.04 16.57
CA THR A 621 26.18 25.47 17.76
C THR A 621 26.06 26.99 17.91
N GLU A 622 26.57 27.55 19.01
CA GLU A 622 26.60 29.01 19.16
C GLU A 622 27.41 29.69 18.06
N THR A 623 28.56 29.14 17.67
CA THR A 623 29.37 29.66 16.56
C THR A 623 28.63 29.57 15.24
N GLY A 624 27.92 28.46 14.99
CA GLY A 624 27.09 28.29 13.80
C GLY A 624 25.92 29.24 13.73
N THR A 625 25.25 29.53 14.86
CA THR A 625 24.18 30.54 14.91
C THR A 625 24.71 31.94 14.62
N ARG A 626 25.88 32.33 15.13
CA ARG A 626 26.50 33.63 14.78
C ARG A 626 26.93 33.70 13.32
N ALA A 627 27.45 32.60 12.78
CA ALA A 627 27.77 32.51 11.36
C ALA A 627 26.49 32.65 10.51
N LEU A 628 25.40 31.99 10.90
CA LEU A 628 24.09 32.12 10.24
C LEU A 628 23.57 33.56 10.28
N GLU A 629 23.67 34.25 11.43
CA GLU A 629 23.28 35.66 11.54
C GLU A 629 24.01 36.55 10.52
N ASN A 630 25.32 36.32 10.33
CA ASN A 630 26.09 37.05 9.33
C ASN A 630 25.70 36.67 7.89
N VAL A 631 25.45 35.39 7.62
CA VAL A 631 24.95 34.92 6.32
C VAL A 631 23.60 35.55 5.98
N LEU A 632 22.66 35.54 6.92
CA LEU A 632 21.32 36.14 6.74
C LEU A 632 21.41 37.66 6.58
N GLY A 633 22.34 38.31 7.29
CA GLY A 633 22.62 39.73 7.13
C GLY A 633 23.13 40.09 5.73
N PHE A 634 23.96 39.21 5.15
CA PHE A 634 24.47 39.36 3.79
C PHE A 634 23.41 39.01 2.74
N GLU A 635 22.60 37.97 2.97
CA GLU A 635 21.44 37.65 2.13
C GLU A 635 20.47 38.85 2.07
N GLU A 636 20.20 39.49 3.21
CA GLU A 636 19.33 40.66 3.29
C GLU A 636 19.89 41.85 2.51
N PHE A 637 21.22 42.05 2.54
CA PHE A 637 21.89 43.01 1.66
C PHE A 637 21.58 42.67 0.20
N LEU A 638 21.92 41.47 -0.27
CA LEU A 638 21.75 41.05 -1.66
C LEU A 638 20.29 41.13 -2.14
N ARG A 639 19.34 40.84 -1.24
CA ARG A 639 17.89 40.92 -1.50
C ARG A 639 17.38 42.36 -1.62
N ARG A 640 17.98 43.32 -0.91
CA ARG A 640 17.49 44.71 -0.80
C ARG A 640 18.38 45.77 -1.46
N VAL A 641 19.44 45.39 -2.18
CA VAL A 641 20.42 46.33 -2.78
C VAL A 641 19.78 47.44 -3.63
N GLU A 642 18.62 47.21 -4.23
CA GLU A 642 17.90 48.20 -5.04
C GLU A 642 17.50 49.49 -4.29
N GLY A 643 17.43 49.48 -2.95
CA GLY A 643 17.03 50.66 -2.17
C GLY A 643 18.06 51.79 -2.19
N ASP A 644 17.59 53.05 -2.22
CA ASP A 644 18.42 54.26 -2.39
C ASP A 644 19.62 54.40 -1.44
N THR A 645 19.55 53.78 -0.25
CA THR A 645 20.63 53.78 0.75
C THR A 645 21.70 52.73 0.41
N LEU A 646 21.30 51.54 -0.04
CA LEU A 646 22.20 50.42 -0.34
C LEU A 646 22.79 50.52 -1.74
N LYS A 647 22.04 51.08 -2.69
CA LYS A 647 22.50 51.30 -4.07
C LYS A 647 23.76 52.15 -4.14
N ARG A 648 23.94 53.10 -3.21
CA ARG A 648 25.17 53.92 -3.11
C ARG A 648 26.43 53.12 -2.81
N VAL A 649 26.30 51.95 -2.18
CA VAL A 649 27.45 51.08 -1.85
C VAL A 649 28.00 50.40 -3.12
N ILE A 650 27.13 50.12 -4.10
CA ILE A 650 27.52 49.45 -5.35
C ILE A 650 27.86 50.42 -6.49
N ILE A 651 27.38 51.68 -6.41
CA ILE A 651 27.71 52.74 -7.37
C ILE A 651 29.19 53.12 -7.18
N GLY A 652 30.08 52.50 -7.94
CA GLY A 652 31.53 52.68 -7.85
C GLY A 652 32.32 51.36 -7.77
N HIS A 653 31.64 50.24 -7.55
CA HIS A 653 32.23 48.93 -7.38
C HIS A 653 31.57 47.87 -8.30
N PRO A 654 31.67 48.00 -9.63
CA PRO A 654 31.09 47.05 -10.58
C PRO A 654 31.63 45.62 -10.40
N GLU A 655 32.86 45.46 -9.89
CA GLU A 655 33.50 44.18 -9.60
C GLU A 655 32.77 43.33 -8.53
N LEU A 656 31.92 43.96 -7.71
CA LEU A 656 31.13 43.24 -6.70
C LEU A 656 30.06 42.36 -7.33
N PHE A 657 29.65 42.66 -8.57
CA PHE A 657 28.69 41.83 -9.28
C PHE A 657 29.21 40.40 -9.45
N ASP A 658 30.40 40.25 -10.03
CA ASP A 658 31.05 38.95 -10.23
C ASP A 658 31.31 38.25 -8.89
N LYS A 659 31.82 38.99 -7.90
CA LYS A 659 32.18 38.47 -6.58
C LYS A 659 30.98 37.91 -5.81
N TYR A 660 29.81 38.54 -5.90
CA TYR A 660 28.64 38.18 -5.09
C TYR A 660 27.56 37.40 -5.84
N LEU A 661 27.63 37.33 -7.17
CA LEU A 661 26.70 36.55 -7.99
C LEU A 661 26.60 35.08 -7.55
N PRO A 662 27.71 34.35 -7.26
CA PRO A 662 27.60 32.98 -6.75
C PRO A 662 26.85 32.87 -5.42
N TYR A 663 27.02 33.82 -4.50
CA TYR A 663 26.28 33.85 -3.24
C TYR A 663 24.80 34.15 -3.46
N ALA A 664 24.48 35.10 -4.34
CA ALA A 664 23.10 35.41 -4.71
C ALA A 664 22.40 34.18 -5.32
N MET A 665 23.11 33.39 -6.13
CA MET A 665 22.62 32.12 -6.66
C MET A 665 22.43 31.06 -5.57
N ALA A 666 23.38 30.91 -4.64
CA ALA A 666 23.25 29.98 -3.51
C ALA A 666 22.03 30.31 -2.63
N PHE A 667 21.73 31.60 -2.42
CA PHE A 667 20.57 32.06 -1.65
C PHE A 667 19.26 32.07 -2.46
N GLY A 668 19.33 32.10 -3.79
CA GLY A 668 18.17 32.21 -4.68
C GLY A 668 17.60 33.63 -4.78
N VAL A 669 18.46 34.65 -4.67
CA VAL A 669 18.12 36.07 -4.78
C VAL A 669 18.82 36.75 -5.97
N GLU A 670 19.33 35.96 -6.92
CA GLU A 670 20.14 36.43 -8.05
C GLU A 670 19.40 37.40 -8.97
N LYS A 671 18.08 37.28 -9.12
CA LYS A 671 17.28 38.19 -9.95
C LYS A 671 17.16 39.58 -9.33
N GLN A 672 16.91 39.66 -8.02
CA GLN A 672 16.86 40.91 -7.27
C GLN A 672 18.24 41.57 -7.23
N PHE A 673 19.27 40.77 -6.99
CA PHE A 673 20.65 41.24 -6.99
C PHE A 673 21.07 41.79 -8.36
N ALA A 674 20.79 41.07 -9.45
CA ALA A 674 21.19 41.48 -10.80
C ALA A 674 20.53 42.78 -11.28
N ARG A 675 19.25 42.99 -10.94
CA ARG A 675 18.54 44.25 -11.24
C ARG A 675 19.21 45.47 -10.61
N ALA A 676 19.79 45.33 -9.41
CA ALA A 676 20.46 46.44 -8.74
C ALA A 676 21.68 46.96 -9.51
N PHE A 677 22.31 46.12 -10.34
CA PHE A 677 23.49 46.45 -11.16
C PHE A 677 23.12 46.88 -12.60
N GLU A 678 21.85 47.00 -12.93
CA GLU A 678 21.40 47.47 -14.24
C GLU A 678 21.90 48.90 -14.51
N GLY A 679 22.65 49.07 -15.61
CA GLY A 679 23.30 50.34 -15.97
C GLY A 679 24.59 50.65 -15.19
N ILE A 680 24.99 49.82 -14.22
CA ILE A 680 26.25 49.95 -13.48
C ILE A 680 27.28 48.96 -14.02
N TYR A 681 26.89 47.70 -14.19
CA TYR A 681 27.73 46.65 -14.76
C TYR A 681 27.45 46.53 -16.26
N THR A 682 28.29 47.14 -17.10
CA THR A 682 28.06 47.26 -18.56
C THR A 682 29.03 46.45 -19.41
N GLN A 683 30.09 45.90 -18.82
CA GLN A 683 31.05 45.07 -19.50
C GLN A 683 30.77 43.59 -19.21
N PRO A 684 30.85 42.71 -20.22
CA PRO A 684 30.64 41.29 -20.00
C PRO A 684 31.79 40.68 -19.18
N PRO A 685 31.50 39.67 -18.33
CA PRO A 685 32.52 39.00 -17.55
C PRO A 685 33.48 38.20 -18.43
N GLN A 686 34.77 38.18 -18.07
CA GLN A 686 35.80 37.45 -18.82
C GLN A 686 35.71 35.91 -18.66
N TRP A 687 35.06 35.45 -17.60
CA TRP A 687 34.90 34.03 -17.27
C TRP A 687 33.73 33.36 -18.00
N TYR A 688 32.92 34.13 -18.75
CA TYR A 688 31.76 33.62 -19.48
C TYR A 688 31.73 34.14 -20.92
N VAL A 689 31.48 33.23 -21.87
CA VAL A 689 31.38 33.51 -23.30
C VAL A 689 30.02 33.02 -23.80
N GLY A 690 29.30 33.81 -24.59
CA GLY A 690 28.01 33.39 -25.11
C GLY A 690 27.28 34.44 -25.93
N PRO A 691 26.11 34.12 -26.51
CA PRO A 691 25.32 35.06 -27.31
C PRO A 691 24.90 36.33 -26.55
N SER A 692 24.73 36.21 -25.23
CA SER A 692 24.41 37.32 -24.31
C SER A 692 25.56 38.33 -24.16
N VAL A 693 26.77 38.01 -24.61
CA VAL A 693 27.96 38.89 -24.59
C VAL A 693 27.93 39.89 -25.74
N MET A 694 27.28 39.58 -26.87
CA MET A 694 27.26 40.45 -28.06
C MET A 694 26.45 41.74 -27.87
N ASN A 695 25.38 41.68 -27.06
CA ASN A 695 24.58 42.83 -26.63
C ASN A 695 24.38 42.75 -25.11
N PHE A 696 25.47 42.96 -24.36
CA PHE A 696 25.50 42.69 -22.93
C PHE A 696 24.49 43.55 -22.15
N ASN A 697 23.65 42.87 -21.37
CA ASN A 697 22.73 43.46 -20.41
C ASN A 697 22.63 42.55 -19.19
N VAL A 698 22.68 43.14 -18.00
CA VAL A 698 22.72 42.41 -16.72
C VAL A 698 21.50 41.52 -16.51
N SER A 699 20.31 41.96 -16.93
CA SER A 699 19.08 41.16 -16.79
C SER A 699 19.07 39.93 -17.69
N HIS A 700 19.55 40.07 -18.94
CA HIS A 700 19.70 38.95 -19.88
C HIS A 700 20.78 37.98 -19.40
N PHE A 701 21.91 38.51 -18.92
CA PHE A 701 22.99 37.72 -18.35
C PHE A 701 22.55 36.92 -17.12
N SER A 702 21.81 37.55 -16.18
CA SER A 702 21.21 36.86 -15.03
C SER A 702 20.30 35.71 -15.45
N THR A 703 19.51 35.89 -16.52
CA THR A 703 18.66 34.84 -17.08
C THR A 703 19.49 33.68 -17.65
N SER A 704 20.59 33.96 -18.36
CA SER A 704 21.55 32.93 -18.79
C SER A 704 22.14 32.17 -17.61
N MET A 705 22.45 32.84 -16.49
CA MET A 705 22.97 32.18 -15.29
C MET A 705 21.94 31.28 -14.60
N THR A 706 20.67 31.71 -14.53
CA THR A 706 19.57 30.85 -14.07
C THR A 706 19.42 29.62 -14.96
N ASN A 707 19.51 29.80 -16.28
CA ASN A 707 19.43 28.69 -17.23
C ASN A 707 20.62 27.73 -17.09
N LEU A 708 21.84 28.25 -16.97
CA LEU A 708 23.04 27.47 -16.70
C LEU A 708 22.89 26.65 -15.41
N SER A 709 22.49 27.28 -14.31
CA SER A 709 22.26 26.58 -13.03
C SER A 709 21.21 25.49 -13.17
N THR A 710 20.12 25.76 -13.90
CA THR A 710 19.06 24.76 -14.14
C THR A 710 19.57 23.58 -14.95
N VAL A 711 20.24 23.83 -16.09
CA VAL A 711 20.80 22.78 -16.96
C VAL A 711 21.84 21.98 -16.20
N ALA A 712 22.82 22.65 -15.59
CA ALA A 712 23.86 22.01 -14.80
C ALA A 712 23.26 21.17 -13.66
N ALA A 713 22.28 21.70 -12.92
CA ALA A 713 21.59 20.95 -11.86
C ALA A 713 20.89 19.70 -12.39
N THR A 714 20.19 19.80 -13.53
CA THR A 714 19.48 18.65 -14.12
C THR A 714 20.42 17.60 -14.72
N THR A 715 21.51 18.02 -15.36
CA THR A 715 22.45 17.13 -16.03
C THR A 715 23.38 16.45 -15.04
N MET A 716 23.96 17.20 -14.11
CA MET A 716 24.86 16.66 -13.09
C MET A 716 24.15 15.76 -12.07
N ALA A 717 22.83 15.88 -11.92
CA ALA A 717 22.03 15.03 -11.03
C ALA A 717 21.29 13.89 -11.74
N SER A 718 21.42 13.76 -13.07
CA SER A 718 20.74 12.69 -13.79
C SER A 718 21.37 11.34 -13.48
N SER A 719 20.54 10.32 -13.31
CA SER A 719 20.95 8.93 -13.17
C SER A 719 20.17 8.04 -14.14
N PRO A 720 20.73 6.89 -14.59
CA PRO A 720 20.03 5.96 -15.48
C PRO A 720 18.68 5.51 -14.90
N ARG A 721 17.61 5.57 -15.70
CA ARG A 721 16.25 5.22 -15.27
C ARG A 721 16.14 3.70 -15.04
N SER A 722 15.93 3.28 -13.79
CA SER A 722 15.37 1.96 -13.47
C SER A 722 13.85 2.09 -13.32
N SER A 723 13.08 1.36 -14.13
CA SER A 723 11.62 1.37 -14.12
C SER A 723 11.08 0.35 -13.11
N GLY A 724 10.57 0.83 -11.97
CA GLY A 724 9.90 0.04 -10.93
C GLY A 724 8.60 0.71 -10.50
N GLY A 725 7.49 -0.05 -10.50
CA GLY A 725 6.12 0.47 -10.49
C GLY A 725 5.52 0.89 -9.14
N SER A 726 4.25 1.31 -9.20
CA SER A 726 3.27 1.41 -8.10
C SER A 726 1.86 1.40 -8.75
N GLY A 727 0.74 0.93 -8.19
CA GLY A 727 0.39 0.36 -6.89
C GLY A 727 -1.09 0.69 -6.55
N PHE A 728 -1.88 -0.32 -6.13
CA PHE A 728 -3.15 -0.28 -5.35
C PHE A 728 -4.42 0.33 -6.00
N GLY A 729 -5.67 -0.03 -5.70
CA GLY A 729 -6.39 -0.89 -4.72
C GLY A 729 -7.89 -0.53 -4.86
N GLY A 730 -8.90 -1.38 -4.76
CA GLY A 730 -9.44 -2.03 -3.54
C GLY A 730 -10.98 -2.08 -3.64
N GLY A 731 -11.59 -3.14 -3.10
CA GLY A 731 -13.04 -3.32 -3.00
C GLY A 731 -13.57 -3.17 -1.56
N GLY A 732 -14.90 -3.15 -1.40
CA GLY A 732 -15.58 -3.06 -0.09
C GLY A 732 -16.72 -4.06 0.08
N SER A 733 -16.99 -4.47 1.33
CA SER A 733 -18.19 -5.20 1.75
C SER A 733 -18.49 -4.99 3.24
N SER A 734 -19.79 -5.12 3.53
CA SER A 734 -20.64 -4.81 4.69
C SER A 734 -20.22 -5.29 6.10
N GLY A 735 -20.70 -4.54 7.11
CA GLY A 735 -20.57 -4.83 8.54
C GLY A 735 -21.79 -5.54 9.15
N GLY A 736 -21.54 -6.32 10.21
CA GLY A 736 -22.54 -7.06 11.00
C GLY A 736 -22.78 -6.46 12.38
N GLY A 737 -23.95 -6.70 12.96
CA GLY A 737 -24.35 -6.22 14.28
C GLY A 737 -23.93 -7.12 15.46
N GLY A 738 -24.20 -6.65 16.68
CA GLY A 738 -23.71 -7.25 17.92
C GLY A 738 -24.81 -7.64 18.91
N GLY A 739 -24.49 -8.57 19.81
CA GLY A 739 -25.34 -9.11 20.86
C GLY A 739 -25.32 -10.64 20.82
N GLY A 740 -25.79 -11.29 21.89
CA GLY A 740 -26.29 -12.68 21.95
C GLY A 740 -25.26 -13.76 21.69
N GLY A 741 -24.91 -14.52 22.72
CA GLY A 741 -24.19 -15.78 22.53
C GLY A 741 -25.06 -16.93 22.98
N GLY A 742 -24.54 -18.14 22.89
CA GLY A 742 -25.30 -19.34 23.17
C GLY A 742 -25.00 -19.96 24.53
N GLY A 743 -25.02 -21.29 24.58
CA GLY A 743 -24.92 -22.03 25.82
C GLY A 743 -24.67 -23.51 25.62
N GLY A 744 -24.44 -24.21 26.73
CA GLY A 744 -24.03 -25.61 26.78
C GLY A 744 -24.59 -26.30 28.03
N ALA A 745 -24.49 -27.63 28.15
CA ALA A 745 -24.69 -28.34 29.42
C ALA A 745 -23.38 -29.03 29.86
N PHE A 746 -23.20 -29.34 31.15
CA PHE A 746 -22.01 -30.05 31.66
C PHE A 746 -22.29 -31.14 32.69
#